data_AF-A0A562HGX9-F1
#
_entry.id   AF-A0A562HGX9-F1
#
_cell.length_a   1.000
_cell.length_b   1.000
_cell.length_c   1.000
_cell.angle_alpha   90.00
_cell.angle_beta   90.00
_cell.angle_gamma   90.00
#
_symmetry.space_group_name_H-M   'P 1'
#
loop_
_entity.id
_entity.type
_entity.pdbx_description
1 polymer ?
#
loop_
_entity_poly.entity_id
_entity_poly.type
_entity_poly.pdbx_seq_one_letter_code
_entity_poly.pdbx_strand_id
1 'polypeptide(L)'
;MKKTRARVVSSVIVAAMVLGTALPAAVLADTQVPAESKVSLNRLHGENRFETAAKVATEGWETSKAAILASGKQENLVDALTAAPFANSIDAPILLTNGADIPEATIEALKTLKVEEIYTVSGAIKKDALEKIFKENNLEIVIKEELGGKDRFETAKNIASHLDDVEGIMVTTAYKYADALSVASIAAAKNIPILLADQDGLPEIEAAYLDEIKDQVKATYVLGGEILISEEVYEELPGTDGESKMRIFGDDRFDTNLEVLKTFTDLEYSKVYVGNGYDEHLVDALVVSALAAKTNSPIVLAQKELSKKAEDLLLPKLGEKSIVAVGGTTAVTDKALTFNHVRPQDFAVMQASGVNGYNVGLQIVDGSARDLASVEVTLYRGETVLAKNTSMNKLFNSYPTATQLSSPFNIDGNFSADGYWSYGKWNGSVLDIPTKAVIKVTYLDGRVYEVVNTKLAGNPEDLNQEALNHVKAEDFGVMQASGVNGYNVGFSLVDKLPVDLQSIEVSLVKVETIKDEDGEEEQIKETVLATNTATRAKNAKLFELTGQQLSSPFNIDGSFENDGYWTYGDFNGTIEDVPTKAIITIQYQDGRKFTVQNTELTGDAKLLAAPAIVSGLAKDLTVGETVDFAVTTAPNSFVAEPAAATTKVRVKITLTQGNKENMVLQYLENDGTYQALPLGAENSAFYGPETGFPFLNAASQFKVTFSEAGTYKYNLEVVTVAEEGQQSEVLASTKGEVVVTKAPAEGNE
;
A
#
# COMPACT_ATOMS: atom_id res chain seq x y z
N MET A 1 -36.50 57.64 -11.55
CA MET A 1 -35.93 56.96 -12.74
C MET A 1 -35.51 55.55 -12.27
N LYS A 2 -36.31 54.51 -12.52
CA LYS A 2 -36.17 53.51 -13.63
C LYS A 2 -34.74 52.91 -13.66
N LYS A 3 -34.46 51.61 -13.53
CA LYS A 3 -35.21 50.34 -13.50
C LYS A 3 -34.28 49.26 -12.90
N THR A 4 -34.81 48.35 -12.08
CA THR A 4 -34.17 47.05 -11.75
C THR A 4 -35.21 45.94 -11.94
N ARG A 5 -34.93 44.99 -12.83
CA ARG A 5 -35.67 43.73 -13.09
C ARG A 5 -34.67 42.78 -13.76
N ALA A 6 -34.62 41.47 -13.54
CA ALA A 6 -35.28 40.57 -12.60
C ALA A 6 -34.47 39.27 -12.60
N ARG A 7 -34.36 38.60 -11.44
CA ARG A 7 -33.98 37.19 -11.33
C ARG A 7 -35.14 36.33 -11.85
N VAL A 8 -34.84 35.31 -12.65
CA VAL A 8 -35.77 34.20 -12.90
C VAL A 8 -35.24 32.99 -12.15
N VAL A 9 -35.94 32.65 -11.08
CA VAL A 9 -35.89 31.35 -10.41
C VAL A 9 -36.94 30.48 -11.10
N SER A 10 -36.60 29.24 -11.43
CA SER A 10 -37.60 28.20 -11.70
C SER A 10 -37.12 26.88 -11.08
N SER A 11 -37.61 26.71 -9.86
CA SER A 11 -37.75 25.49 -9.07
C SER A 11 -38.64 24.45 -9.75
N VAL A 12 -38.33 23.15 -9.61
CA VAL A 12 -39.29 22.10 -9.18
C VAL A 12 -38.51 20.93 -8.54
N ILE A 13 -38.75 20.70 -7.25
CA ILE A 13 -38.49 19.43 -6.54
C ILE A 13 -39.77 18.60 -6.64
N VAL A 14 -39.68 17.34 -7.09
CA VAL A 14 -40.70 16.31 -6.80
C VAL A 14 -39.96 15.05 -6.35
N ALA A 15 -40.21 14.65 -5.11
CA ALA A 15 -39.82 13.38 -4.54
C ALA A 15 -40.97 12.36 -4.72
N ALA A 16 -40.66 11.14 -5.13
CA ALA A 16 -41.49 9.97 -4.91
C ALA A 16 -40.63 8.69 -4.91
N MET A 17 -40.39 8.13 -3.72
CA MET A 17 -40.03 6.72 -3.52
C MET A 17 -41.27 5.86 -3.74
N VAL A 18 -41.15 4.71 -4.44
CA VAL A 18 -41.69 3.38 -4.06
C VAL A 18 -41.05 2.29 -4.95
N LEU A 19 -40.30 1.40 -4.28
CA LEU A 19 -39.94 -0.01 -4.53
C LEU A 19 -39.42 -0.52 -5.90
N GLY A 20 -38.21 -1.10 -5.87
CA GLY A 20 -37.96 -2.42 -6.46
C GLY A 20 -36.94 -2.50 -7.60
N THR A 21 -35.65 -2.48 -7.30
CA THR A 21 -34.55 -3.36 -7.81
C THR A 21 -33.20 -2.71 -7.48
N ALA A 22 -32.31 -3.51 -6.89
CA ALA A 22 -31.01 -3.07 -6.40
C ALA A 22 -30.02 -2.82 -7.55
N LEU A 23 -29.44 -1.62 -7.59
CA LEU A 23 -28.15 -1.34 -8.21
C LEU A 23 -27.27 -0.71 -7.12
N PRO A 24 -26.00 -1.14 -6.97
CA PRO A 24 -25.13 -0.60 -5.94
C PRO A 24 -24.85 0.88 -6.20
N ALA A 25 -25.10 1.68 -5.18
CA ALA A 25 -24.85 3.11 -5.13
C ALA A 25 -23.35 3.38 -5.26
N ALA A 26 -22.93 3.91 -6.41
CA ALA A 26 -21.72 4.72 -6.46
C ALA A 26 -22.00 5.98 -5.61
N VAL A 27 -21.26 6.09 -4.51
CA VAL A 27 -21.24 7.24 -3.62
C VAL A 27 -20.85 8.47 -4.44
N LEU A 28 -21.83 9.30 -4.77
CA LEU A 28 -21.61 10.69 -5.13
C LEU A 28 -21.17 11.40 -3.85
N ALA A 29 -19.87 11.38 -3.57
CA ALA A 29 -19.26 12.38 -2.71
C ALA A 29 -19.33 13.70 -3.47
N ASP A 30 -20.21 14.59 -3.03
CA ASP A 30 -20.28 15.97 -3.45
C ASP A 30 -19.04 16.71 -2.91
N THR A 31 -17.90 16.50 -3.55
CA THR A 31 -16.76 17.40 -3.43
C THR A 31 -17.04 18.56 -4.37
N GLN A 32 -17.45 19.70 -3.80
CA GLN A 32 -17.39 20.98 -4.49
C GLN A 32 -16.05 21.10 -5.20
N VAL A 33 -16.08 21.02 -6.54
CA VAL A 33 -14.91 21.31 -7.38
C VAL A 33 -14.52 22.74 -7.05
N PRO A 34 -13.33 23.00 -6.47
CA PRO A 34 -12.83 24.35 -6.33
C PRO A 34 -12.81 24.96 -7.74
N ALA A 35 -13.36 26.17 -7.88
CA ALA A 35 -13.26 26.94 -9.11
C ALA A 35 -11.82 26.85 -9.65
N GLU A 36 -11.68 26.56 -10.95
CA GLU A 36 -10.40 26.48 -11.66
C GLU A 36 -9.43 27.51 -11.09
N SER A 37 -8.45 27.06 -10.30
CA SER A 37 -7.31 27.91 -10.01
C SER A 37 -6.65 28.09 -11.36
N LYS A 38 -6.79 29.27 -11.96
CA LYS A 38 -5.88 29.72 -13.00
C LYS A 38 -4.49 29.56 -12.39
N VAL A 39 -3.80 28.48 -12.74
CA VAL A 39 -2.39 28.29 -12.41
C VAL A 39 -1.72 29.53 -12.99
N SER A 40 -1.22 30.42 -12.14
CA SER A 40 -0.39 31.52 -12.60
C SER A 40 0.88 30.89 -13.14
N LEU A 41 0.91 30.63 -14.45
CA LEU A 41 2.04 30.04 -15.12
C LEU A 41 3.24 30.99 -14.99
N ASN A 42 4.36 30.46 -14.51
CA ASN A 42 5.55 31.24 -14.21
C ASN A 42 6.26 31.58 -15.54
N ARG A 43 6.11 32.83 -16.01
CA ARG A 43 6.60 33.28 -17.32
C ARG A 43 7.14 34.71 -17.26
N LEU A 44 8.29 34.92 -17.89
CA LEU A 44 8.90 36.24 -18.12
C LEU A 44 8.81 36.58 -19.60
N HIS A 45 7.89 37.48 -19.96
CA HIS A 45 7.71 37.90 -21.34
C HIS A 45 7.13 39.31 -21.44
N GLY A 46 7.29 39.91 -22.61
CA GLY A 46 6.48 41.03 -23.08
C GLY A 46 5.94 40.76 -24.49
N GLU A 47 5.43 41.78 -25.16
CA GLU A 47 4.91 41.68 -26.53
C GLU A 47 6.02 41.49 -27.58
N ASN A 48 7.26 41.85 -27.22
CA ASN A 48 8.44 41.71 -28.05
C ASN A 48 9.71 41.50 -27.20
N ARG A 49 10.84 41.25 -27.87
CA ARG A 49 12.15 40.99 -27.24
C ARG A 49 12.62 42.08 -26.27
N PHE A 50 12.29 43.35 -26.54
CA PHE A 50 12.69 44.47 -25.69
C PHE A 50 11.90 44.50 -24.39
N GLU A 51 10.60 44.25 -24.47
CA GLU A 51 9.74 44.12 -23.29
C GLU A 51 10.06 42.85 -22.49
N THR A 52 10.38 41.74 -23.15
CA THR A 52 10.89 40.54 -22.46
C THR A 52 12.17 40.85 -21.69
N ALA A 53 13.13 41.54 -22.30
CA ALA A 53 14.37 41.98 -21.63
C ALA A 53 14.09 42.89 -20.42
N ALA A 54 13.22 43.88 -20.59
CA ALA A 54 12.78 44.77 -19.52
C ALA A 54 12.10 44.00 -18.37
N LYS A 55 11.28 43.00 -18.70
CA LYS A 55 10.60 42.17 -17.70
C LYS A 55 11.58 41.28 -16.94
N VAL A 56 12.56 40.68 -17.62
CA VAL A 56 13.64 39.91 -16.98
C VAL A 56 14.47 40.80 -16.07
N ALA A 57 14.85 42.00 -16.51
CA ALA A 57 15.62 42.95 -15.72
C ALA A 57 14.87 43.41 -14.46
N THR A 58 13.59 43.75 -14.57
CA THR A 58 12.78 44.19 -13.42
C THR A 58 12.34 43.05 -12.49
N GLU A 59 12.42 41.80 -12.94
CA GLU A 59 12.25 40.62 -12.08
C GLU A 59 13.52 40.32 -11.27
N GLY A 60 14.69 40.50 -11.88
CA GLY A 60 15.97 40.15 -11.27
C GLY A 60 16.57 41.21 -10.34
N TRP A 61 16.15 42.47 -10.50
CA TRP A 61 16.71 43.61 -9.79
C TRP A 61 15.60 44.55 -9.33
N GLU A 62 15.61 44.93 -8.05
CA GLU A 62 14.78 46.03 -7.55
C GLU A 62 15.37 47.38 -7.96
N THR A 63 16.70 47.48 -7.93
CA THR A 63 17.51 48.60 -8.43
C THR A 63 18.81 48.07 -9.00
N SER A 64 19.40 48.76 -9.97
CA SER A 64 20.72 48.47 -10.51
C SER A 64 21.44 49.76 -10.89
N LYS A 65 22.64 49.99 -10.36
CA LYS A 65 23.43 51.20 -10.68
C LYS A 65 23.87 51.18 -12.15
N ALA A 66 24.27 50.02 -12.65
CA ALA A 66 24.71 49.82 -14.02
C ALA A 66 23.71 48.96 -14.81
N ALA A 67 23.69 49.10 -16.14
CA ALA A 67 23.07 48.13 -17.03
C ALA A 67 23.92 47.90 -18.28
N ILE A 68 23.84 46.69 -18.82
CA ILE A 68 24.42 46.35 -20.11
C ILE A 68 23.38 46.61 -21.18
N LEU A 69 23.71 47.44 -22.17
CA LEU A 69 22.83 47.73 -23.30
C LEU A 69 23.35 47.06 -24.56
N ALA A 70 22.60 46.06 -25.04
CA ALA A 70 22.95 45.26 -26.20
C ALA A 70 21.98 45.51 -27.38
N SER A 71 22.41 45.16 -28.60
CA SER A 71 21.54 45.27 -29.76
C SER A 71 20.51 44.14 -29.75
N GLY A 72 19.22 44.48 -29.88
CA GLY A 72 18.16 43.49 -30.07
C GLY A 72 18.06 42.94 -31.49
N LYS A 73 18.95 43.31 -32.40
CA LYS A 73 18.94 42.88 -33.80
C LYS A 73 19.65 41.54 -33.98
N GLN A 74 19.11 40.69 -34.87
CA GLN A 74 19.56 39.32 -35.05
C GLN A 74 21.06 39.20 -35.35
N GLU A 75 21.55 40.09 -36.22
CA GLU A 75 22.94 40.12 -36.69
C GLU A 75 23.98 40.41 -35.59
N ASN A 76 23.54 40.97 -34.45
CA ASN A 76 24.39 41.42 -33.34
C ASN A 76 24.10 40.67 -32.02
N LEU A 77 23.31 39.58 -32.05
CA LEU A 77 22.95 38.85 -30.83
C LEU A 77 24.15 38.13 -30.18
N VAL A 78 25.19 37.82 -30.95
CA VAL A 78 26.43 37.21 -30.40
C VAL A 78 27.09 38.15 -29.39
N ASP A 79 27.15 39.43 -29.72
CA ASP A 79 27.77 40.45 -28.87
C ASP A 79 27.06 40.52 -27.50
N ALA A 80 25.72 40.40 -27.51
CA ALA A 80 24.90 40.38 -26.31
C ALA A 80 25.13 39.14 -25.44
N LEU A 81 25.46 38.01 -26.08
CA LEU A 81 25.66 36.73 -25.42
C LEU A 81 26.96 36.68 -24.64
N THR A 82 28.02 37.21 -25.23
CA THR A 82 29.34 37.30 -24.59
C THR A 82 29.34 38.26 -23.41
N ALA A 83 28.31 39.11 -23.29
CA ALA A 83 28.18 40.08 -22.21
C ALA A 83 27.69 39.50 -20.87
N ALA A 84 27.14 38.28 -20.84
CA ALA A 84 26.57 37.70 -19.63
C ALA A 84 27.56 37.61 -18.45
N PRO A 85 28.82 37.17 -18.65
CA PRO A 85 29.79 37.13 -17.56
C PRO A 85 30.11 38.51 -16.99
N PHE A 86 30.33 39.49 -17.86
CA PHE A 86 30.59 40.85 -17.40
C PHE A 86 29.37 41.45 -16.70
N ALA A 87 28.17 41.25 -17.25
CA ALA A 87 26.92 41.67 -16.63
C ALA A 87 26.79 41.13 -15.19
N ASN A 88 27.08 39.84 -14.98
CA ASN A 88 27.04 39.22 -13.66
C ASN A 88 28.15 39.74 -12.73
N SER A 89 29.37 39.99 -13.24
CA SER A 89 30.50 40.50 -12.44
C SER A 89 30.22 41.88 -11.80
N ILE A 90 29.36 42.69 -12.43
CA ILE A 90 28.95 44.01 -11.94
C ILE A 90 27.52 44.04 -11.40
N ASP A 91 26.88 42.87 -11.20
CA ASP A 91 25.48 42.69 -10.80
C ASP A 91 24.49 43.56 -11.61
N ALA A 92 24.62 43.56 -12.94
CA ALA A 92 23.82 44.38 -13.84
C ALA A 92 22.91 43.55 -14.77
N PRO A 93 21.69 44.03 -15.07
CA PRO A 93 20.83 43.42 -16.07
C PRO A 93 21.30 43.70 -17.50
N ILE A 94 20.90 42.82 -18.42
CA ILE A 94 21.04 43.02 -19.87
C ILE A 94 19.71 43.56 -20.43
N LEU A 95 19.77 44.75 -21.03
CA LEU A 95 18.66 45.39 -21.72
C LEU A 95 18.96 45.52 -23.22
N LEU A 96 17.91 45.68 -24.02
CA LEU A 96 18.03 45.69 -25.48
C LEU A 96 17.68 47.06 -26.11
N THR A 97 18.37 47.41 -27.18
CA THR A 97 18.13 48.61 -28.02
C THR A 97 18.08 48.24 -29.51
N ASN A 98 17.46 49.09 -30.33
CA ASN A 98 17.54 49.01 -31.79
C ASN A 98 18.86 49.58 -32.35
N GLY A 99 19.79 50.00 -31.49
CA GLY A 99 21.10 50.56 -31.83
C GLY A 99 21.06 52.07 -32.11
N ALA A 100 20.08 52.53 -32.90
CA ALA A 100 19.85 53.95 -33.18
C ALA A 100 18.69 54.57 -32.38
N ASP A 101 17.91 53.73 -31.69
CA ASP A 101 16.75 54.12 -30.90
C ASP A 101 16.58 53.19 -29.69
N ILE A 102 16.01 53.69 -28.59
CA ILE A 102 15.76 52.93 -27.36
C ILE A 102 14.25 52.73 -27.23
N PRO A 103 13.76 51.48 -27.29
CA PRO A 103 12.35 51.19 -27.09
C PRO A 103 11.85 51.70 -25.72
N GLU A 104 10.59 52.13 -25.68
CA GLU A 104 9.97 52.68 -24.45
C GLU A 104 10.08 51.70 -23.27
N ALA A 105 9.90 50.40 -23.51
CA ALA A 105 10.07 49.37 -22.46
C ALA A 105 11.46 49.38 -21.83
N THR A 106 12.51 49.61 -22.63
CA THR A 106 13.89 49.73 -22.14
C THR A 106 14.07 51.03 -21.35
N ILE A 107 13.52 52.16 -21.82
CA ILE A 107 13.54 53.44 -21.08
C ILE A 107 12.89 53.29 -19.70
N GLU A 108 11.71 52.68 -19.64
CA GLU A 108 10.98 52.49 -18.39
C GLU A 108 11.68 51.51 -17.45
N ALA A 109 12.33 50.46 -17.96
CA ALA A 109 13.18 49.59 -17.16
C ALA A 109 14.37 50.35 -16.56
N LEU A 110 15.07 51.18 -17.35
CA LEU A 110 16.19 52.01 -16.87
C LEU A 110 15.74 52.96 -15.74
N LYS A 111 14.57 53.58 -15.87
CA LYS A 111 13.97 54.43 -14.82
C LYS A 111 13.64 53.64 -13.57
N THR A 112 12.95 52.51 -13.74
CA THR A 112 12.48 51.65 -12.64
C THR A 112 13.66 51.16 -11.81
N LEU A 113 14.72 50.73 -12.47
CA LEU A 113 15.93 50.21 -11.87
C LEU A 113 16.87 51.32 -11.35
N LYS A 114 16.60 52.59 -11.68
CA LYS A 114 17.43 53.75 -11.32
C LYS A 114 18.87 53.60 -11.80
N VAL A 115 19.02 53.21 -13.07
CA VAL A 115 20.34 53.07 -13.70
C VAL A 115 21.00 54.45 -13.82
N GLU A 116 22.29 54.50 -13.52
CA GLU A 116 23.17 55.67 -13.63
C GLU A 116 24.27 55.46 -14.69
N GLU A 117 24.68 54.21 -14.90
CA GLU A 117 25.81 53.85 -15.76
C GLU A 117 25.39 52.81 -16.82
N ILE A 118 25.80 53.03 -18.08
CA ILE A 118 25.55 52.08 -19.18
C ILE A 118 26.87 51.63 -19.80
N TYR A 119 26.98 50.31 -20.02
CA TYR A 119 28.01 49.72 -20.88
C TYR A 119 27.33 49.23 -22.16
N THR A 120 27.84 49.63 -23.33
CA THR A 120 27.28 49.19 -24.61
C THR A 120 28.09 48.03 -25.18
N VAL A 121 27.41 46.98 -25.64
CA VAL A 121 28.05 45.71 -26.08
C VAL A 121 27.73 45.39 -27.53
N SER A 122 27.81 46.38 -28.42
CA SER A 122 27.76 46.15 -29.87
C SER A 122 28.20 47.40 -30.60
N GLY A 123 29.05 47.26 -31.62
CA GLY A 123 29.48 48.38 -32.47
C GLY A 123 28.33 49.03 -33.28
N ALA A 124 27.16 48.40 -33.32
CA ALA A 124 25.96 48.94 -33.95
C ALA A 124 25.26 50.03 -33.12
N ILE A 125 25.59 50.16 -31.84
CA ILE A 125 25.01 51.13 -30.92
C ILE A 125 25.74 52.47 -31.08
N LYS A 126 24.99 53.55 -31.27
CA LYS A 126 25.57 54.90 -31.44
C LYS A 126 25.43 55.72 -30.17
N LYS A 127 26.56 55.98 -29.49
CA LYS A 127 26.64 56.79 -28.27
C LYS A 127 25.86 58.10 -28.35
N ASP A 128 26.10 58.93 -29.36
CA ASP A 128 25.41 60.23 -29.52
C ASP A 128 23.88 60.09 -29.60
N ALA A 129 23.38 59.00 -30.19
CA ALA A 129 21.94 58.76 -30.28
C ALA A 129 21.35 58.40 -28.92
N LEU A 130 22.05 57.58 -28.14
CA LEU A 130 21.63 57.21 -26.78
C LEU A 130 21.64 58.40 -25.83
N GLU A 131 22.72 59.19 -25.82
CA GLU A 131 22.83 60.38 -24.95
C GLU A 131 21.71 61.39 -25.23
N LYS A 132 21.35 61.57 -26.51
CA LYS A 132 20.21 62.38 -26.91
C LYS A 132 18.91 61.84 -26.32
N ILE A 133 18.66 60.53 -26.44
CA ILE A 133 17.45 59.88 -25.94
C ILE A 133 17.36 59.96 -24.41
N PHE A 134 18.47 59.75 -23.71
CA PHE A 134 18.53 59.88 -22.25
C PHE A 134 18.16 61.30 -21.82
N LYS A 135 18.71 62.32 -22.48
CA LYS A 135 18.36 63.72 -22.22
C LYS A 135 16.89 64.02 -22.51
N GLU A 136 16.35 63.55 -23.63
CA GLU A 136 14.94 63.74 -24.01
C GLU A 136 13.97 63.08 -23.01
N ASN A 137 14.40 62.00 -22.34
CA ASN A 137 13.63 61.28 -21.33
C ASN A 137 13.94 61.69 -19.88
N ASN A 138 14.73 62.74 -19.66
CA ASN A 138 15.20 63.20 -18.34
C ASN A 138 15.89 62.09 -17.52
N LEU A 139 16.73 61.28 -18.18
CA LEU A 139 17.56 60.26 -17.55
C LEU A 139 18.98 60.80 -17.34
N GLU A 140 19.45 60.79 -16.09
CA GLU A 140 20.82 61.17 -15.73
C GLU A 140 21.76 59.95 -15.83
N ILE A 141 21.89 59.42 -17.04
CA ILE A 141 22.68 58.21 -17.33
C ILE A 141 23.95 58.58 -18.09
N VAL A 142 25.07 58.00 -17.69
CA VAL A 142 26.37 58.13 -18.37
C VAL A 142 26.71 56.82 -19.08
N ILE A 143 27.13 56.92 -20.34
CA ILE A 143 27.74 55.78 -21.06
C ILE A 143 29.16 55.64 -20.57
N LYS A 144 29.38 54.65 -19.70
CA LYS A 144 30.62 54.41 -18.99
C LYS A 144 31.71 53.89 -19.93
N GLU A 145 31.36 52.93 -20.79
CA GLU A 145 32.26 52.36 -21.79
C GLU A 145 31.52 51.76 -22.98
N GLU A 146 32.18 51.75 -24.14
CA GLU A 146 31.71 51.12 -25.37
C GLU A 146 32.55 49.88 -25.65
N LEU A 147 32.05 48.71 -25.23
CA LEU A 147 32.72 47.42 -25.35
C LEU A 147 32.55 46.81 -26.75
N GLY A 148 31.62 47.33 -27.55
CA GLY A 148 31.41 46.89 -28.93
C GLY A 148 32.62 47.14 -29.83
N GLY A 149 33.09 46.09 -30.49
CA GLY A 149 34.17 46.13 -31.48
C GLY A 149 33.69 46.29 -32.92
N LYS A 150 34.63 46.20 -33.87
CA LYS A 150 34.34 46.20 -35.32
C LYS A 150 33.60 44.93 -35.78
N ASP A 151 33.75 43.85 -35.01
CA ASP A 151 33.14 42.55 -35.20
C ASP A 151 32.88 41.88 -33.83
N ARG A 152 32.28 40.68 -33.88
CA ARG A 152 31.92 39.91 -32.68
C ARG A 152 33.13 39.42 -31.88
N PHE A 153 34.26 39.18 -32.54
CA PHE A 153 35.48 38.68 -31.91
C PHE A 153 36.16 39.78 -31.11
N GLU A 154 36.26 40.99 -31.68
CA GLU A 154 36.75 42.15 -30.94
C GLU A 154 35.81 42.51 -29.78
N THR A 155 34.49 42.38 -29.97
CA THR A 155 33.52 42.60 -28.89
C THR A 155 33.68 41.58 -27.76
N ALA A 156 33.77 40.29 -28.09
CA ALA A 156 33.99 39.22 -27.12
C ALA A 156 35.27 39.44 -26.32
N LYS A 157 36.38 39.76 -27.02
CA LYS A 157 37.65 40.12 -26.38
C LYS A 157 37.50 41.33 -25.45
N ASN A 158 36.90 42.43 -25.91
CA ASN A 158 36.74 43.64 -25.11
C ASN A 158 35.95 43.38 -23.82
N ILE A 159 34.92 42.55 -23.90
CA ILE A 159 34.16 42.12 -22.72
C ILE A 159 35.02 41.22 -21.82
N ALA A 160 35.74 40.26 -22.38
CA ALA A 160 36.61 39.36 -21.64
C ALA A 160 37.72 40.11 -20.88
N SER A 161 38.26 41.18 -21.45
CA SER A 161 39.26 42.05 -20.80
C SER A 161 38.73 42.82 -19.58
N HIS A 162 37.42 42.81 -19.34
CA HIS A 162 36.80 43.43 -18.16
C HIS A 162 36.51 42.43 -17.03
N LEU A 163 36.85 41.15 -17.22
CA LEU A 163 36.77 40.14 -16.17
C LEU A 163 38.12 40.02 -15.48
N ASP A 164 38.12 40.22 -14.16
CA ASP A 164 39.26 39.94 -13.29
C ASP A 164 39.18 38.49 -12.75
N ASP A 165 40.31 37.95 -12.27
CA ASP A 165 40.38 36.64 -11.60
C ASP A 165 39.76 35.47 -12.40
N VAL A 166 40.04 35.46 -13.70
CA VAL A 166 39.54 34.42 -14.62
C VAL A 166 40.33 33.13 -14.44
N GLU A 167 39.67 32.07 -13.96
CA GLU A 167 40.28 30.74 -13.77
C GLU A 167 39.95 29.74 -14.89
N GLY A 168 39.21 30.15 -15.92
CA GLY A 168 38.87 29.29 -17.05
C GLY A 168 38.39 30.06 -18.27
N ILE A 169 38.26 29.39 -19.41
CA ILE A 169 37.73 29.97 -20.65
C ILE A 169 36.64 29.07 -21.23
N MET A 170 35.64 29.69 -21.86
CA MET A 170 34.67 28.99 -22.70
C MET A 170 34.88 29.43 -24.14
N VAL A 171 35.11 28.48 -25.04
CA VAL A 171 35.31 28.73 -26.46
C VAL A 171 34.13 28.14 -27.22
N THR A 172 33.51 28.94 -28.09
CA THR A 172 32.37 28.51 -28.92
C THR A 172 32.48 29.12 -30.30
N THR A 173 31.68 28.65 -31.26
CA THR A 173 31.70 29.21 -32.61
C THR A 173 31.00 30.56 -32.67
N ALA A 174 31.56 31.47 -33.47
CA ALA A 174 30.93 32.74 -33.80
C ALA A 174 29.57 32.60 -34.52
N TYR A 175 29.28 31.47 -35.18
CA TYR A 175 28.19 31.38 -36.16
C TYR A 175 26.97 30.55 -35.71
N LYS A 176 27.07 29.77 -34.64
CA LYS A 176 25.95 29.01 -34.06
C LYS A 176 25.61 29.49 -32.65
N TYR A 177 24.65 30.40 -32.61
CA TYR A 177 24.27 31.15 -31.41
C TYR A 177 23.79 30.29 -30.23
N ALA A 178 23.17 29.14 -30.50
CA ALA A 178 22.53 28.33 -29.47
C ALA A 178 23.53 27.54 -28.59
N ASP A 179 24.67 27.14 -29.16
CA ASP A 179 25.72 26.45 -28.40
C ASP A 179 26.38 27.41 -27.41
N ALA A 180 26.66 28.63 -27.88
CA ALA A 180 27.12 29.72 -27.05
C ALA A 180 26.12 30.07 -25.93
N LEU A 181 24.81 29.99 -26.22
CA LEU A 181 23.78 30.37 -25.23
C LEU A 181 23.66 29.33 -24.13
N SER A 182 23.86 28.06 -24.48
CA SER A 182 23.80 26.94 -23.55
C SER A 182 24.73 27.10 -22.35
N VAL A 183 25.82 27.86 -22.53
CA VAL A 183 26.81 28.12 -21.49
C VAL A 183 26.76 29.52 -20.91
N ALA A 184 26.02 30.47 -21.49
CA ALA A 184 26.11 31.88 -21.11
C ALA A 184 25.85 32.15 -19.62
N SER A 185 24.83 31.51 -19.03
CA SER A 185 24.56 31.64 -17.58
C SER A 185 25.61 30.95 -16.71
N ILE A 186 26.22 29.86 -17.19
CA ILE A 186 27.25 29.10 -16.47
C ILE A 186 28.58 29.85 -16.50
N ALA A 187 28.96 30.34 -17.68
CA ALA A 187 30.09 31.24 -17.88
C ALA A 187 29.99 32.41 -16.91
N ALA A 188 28.80 33.00 -16.83
CA ALA A 188 28.55 34.14 -15.97
C ALA A 188 28.59 33.81 -14.48
N ALA A 189 27.95 32.70 -14.05
CA ALA A 189 27.98 32.25 -12.66
C ALA A 189 29.39 31.91 -12.18
N LYS A 190 30.26 31.44 -13.08
CA LYS A 190 31.64 31.04 -12.80
C LYS A 190 32.68 32.12 -13.10
N ASN A 191 32.25 33.32 -13.53
CA ASN A 191 33.14 34.40 -13.94
C ASN A 191 34.16 33.99 -15.03
N ILE A 192 33.68 33.22 -16.03
CA ILE A 192 34.47 32.71 -17.15
C ILE A 192 34.16 33.53 -18.41
N PRO A 193 35.15 34.11 -19.11
CA PRO A 193 34.95 34.74 -20.40
C PRO A 193 34.56 33.74 -21.48
N ILE A 194 33.75 34.24 -22.43
CA ILE A 194 33.37 33.51 -23.64
C ILE A 194 34.18 34.07 -24.80
N LEU A 195 35.03 33.22 -25.39
CA LEU A 195 35.81 33.49 -26.59
C LEU A 195 35.14 32.81 -27.80
N LEU A 196 35.32 33.39 -28.98
CA LEU A 196 34.70 32.98 -30.23
C LEU A 196 35.76 32.46 -31.22
N ALA A 197 35.70 31.18 -31.53
CA ALA A 197 36.56 30.56 -32.53
C ALA A 197 35.84 30.38 -33.88
N ASP A 198 36.65 30.31 -34.93
CA ASP A 198 36.27 29.76 -36.22
C ASP A 198 36.74 28.31 -36.35
N GLN A 199 36.36 27.64 -37.44
CA GLN A 199 36.73 26.23 -37.67
C GLN A 199 38.24 26.01 -37.66
N ASP A 200 39.00 27.00 -38.17
CA ASP A 200 40.43 26.89 -38.44
C ASP A 200 41.31 27.69 -37.45
N GLY A 201 40.72 28.34 -36.42
CA GLY A 201 41.53 29.09 -35.45
C GLY A 201 40.75 30.04 -34.55
N LEU A 202 41.40 30.46 -33.46
CA LEU A 202 41.02 31.69 -32.76
C LEU A 202 41.54 32.89 -33.57
N PRO A 203 40.71 33.93 -33.79
CA PRO A 203 41.18 35.16 -34.41
C PRO A 203 42.32 35.78 -33.62
N GLU A 204 43.24 36.47 -34.32
CA GLU A 204 44.47 37.05 -33.75
C GLU A 204 44.22 37.88 -32.47
N ILE A 205 43.10 38.62 -32.43
CA ILE A 205 42.76 39.47 -31.27
C ILE A 205 42.40 38.65 -30.02
N GLU A 206 41.71 37.52 -30.18
CA GLU A 206 41.37 36.64 -29.08
C GLU A 206 42.53 35.73 -28.70
N ALA A 207 43.34 35.30 -29.68
CA ALA A 207 44.56 34.55 -29.44
C ALA A 207 45.56 35.37 -28.60
N ALA A 208 45.72 36.67 -28.90
CA ALA A 208 46.56 37.57 -28.13
C ALA A 208 46.05 37.73 -26.67
N TYR A 209 44.74 37.90 -26.48
CA TYR A 209 44.15 37.95 -25.14
C TYR A 209 44.34 36.63 -24.38
N LEU A 210 44.12 35.49 -25.06
CA LEU A 210 44.34 34.17 -24.48
C LEU A 210 45.80 33.99 -24.03
N ASP A 211 46.76 34.45 -24.83
CA ASP A 211 48.19 34.43 -24.47
C ASP A 211 48.51 35.26 -23.23
N GLU A 212 47.80 36.36 -22.98
CA GLU A 212 47.94 37.20 -21.78
C GLU A 212 47.43 36.50 -20.52
N ILE A 213 46.35 35.71 -20.64
CA ILE A 213 45.69 35.07 -19.50
C ILE A 213 46.04 33.60 -19.31
N LYS A 214 46.74 32.95 -20.25
CA LYS A 214 46.93 31.49 -20.28
C LYS A 214 47.46 30.87 -19.00
N ASP A 215 48.33 31.57 -18.27
CA ASP A 215 48.91 31.08 -17.01
C ASP A 215 47.88 31.06 -15.86
N GLN A 216 46.76 31.77 -16.02
CA GLN A 216 45.65 31.82 -15.07
C GLN A 216 44.57 30.78 -15.39
N VAL A 217 44.49 30.34 -16.65
CA VAL A 217 43.46 29.41 -17.15
C VAL A 217 43.71 28.00 -16.59
N LYS A 218 42.84 27.55 -15.70
CA LYS A 218 42.85 26.19 -15.12
C LYS A 218 41.92 25.22 -15.84
N ALA A 219 40.88 25.75 -16.50
CA ALA A 219 39.90 24.96 -17.23
C ALA A 219 39.52 25.60 -18.56
N THR A 220 39.47 24.80 -19.60
CA THR A 220 39.02 25.19 -20.94
C THR A 220 37.84 24.32 -21.36
N TYR A 221 36.74 24.97 -21.73
CA TYR A 221 35.55 24.30 -22.26
C TYR A 221 35.31 24.72 -23.70
N VAL A 222 35.27 23.75 -24.60
CA VAL A 222 35.05 23.97 -26.03
C VAL A 222 33.67 23.46 -26.42
N LEU A 223 32.82 24.36 -26.90
CA LEU A 223 31.41 24.10 -27.18
C LEU A 223 31.22 23.90 -28.68
N GLY A 224 30.70 22.72 -29.03
CA GLY A 224 30.51 22.30 -30.41
C GLY A 224 31.49 21.21 -30.86
N GLY A 225 31.01 20.37 -31.78
CA GLY A 225 31.80 19.28 -32.34
C GLY A 225 32.91 19.77 -33.30
N GLU A 226 33.74 18.83 -33.75
CA GLU A 226 34.92 19.08 -34.61
C GLU A 226 34.62 19.83 -35.92
N ILE A 227 33.38 19.78 -36.41
CA ILE A 227 32.95 20.50 -37.62
C ILE A 227 32.94 22.03 -37.38
N LEU A 228 32.68 22.47 -36.14
CA LEU A 228 32.58 23.89 -35.80
C LEU A 228 33.90 24.46 -35.31
N ILE A 229 34.63 23.66 -34.53
CA ILE A 229 35.94 24.00 -33.98
C ILE A 229 36.78 22.74 -34.18
N SER A 230 37.73 22.78 -35.10
CA SER A 230 38.52 21.60 -35.46
C SER A 230 39.30 21.05 -34.27
N GLU A 231 39.78 19.82 -34.41
CA GLU A 231 40.62 19.21 -33.38
C GLU A 231 41.97 19.93 -33.24
N GLU A 232 42.49 20.51 -34.33
CA GLU A 232 43.70 21.33 -34.30
C GLU A 232 43.52 22.54 -33.37
N VAL A 233 42.42 23.28 -33.52
CA VAL A 233 42.11 24.43 -32.64
C VAL A 233 41.92 23.99 -31.18
N TYR A 234 41.24 22.87 -30.95
CA TYR A 234 41.06 22.32 -29.59
C TYR A 234 42.40 21.97 -28.94
N GLU A 235 43.35 21.46 -29.70
CA GLU A 235 44.68 21.11 -29.18
C GLU A 235 45.57 22.32 -28.89
N GLU A 236 45.35 23.44 -29.58
CA GLU A 236 46.05 24.71 -29.32
C GLU A 236 45.59 25.44 -28.04
N LEU A 237 44.40 25.12 -27.54
CA LEU A 237 43.86 25.76 -26.34
C LEU A 237 44.50 25.22 -25.04
N PRO A 238 44.58 26.03 -23.97
CA PRO A 238 45.14 25.62 -22.67
C PRO A 238 44.48 24.37 -22.08
N GLY A 239 45.27 23.62 -21.32
CA GLY A 239 44.86 22.37 -20.67
C GLY A 239 45.34 21.13 -21.44
N THR A 240 45.64 20.08 -20.68
CA THR A 240 46.40 18.91 -21.19
C THR A 240 45.70 17.57 -20.92
N ASP A 241 44.59 17.58 -20.20
CA ASP A 241 43.82 16.39 -19.83
C ASP A 241 42.32 16.69 -19.87
N GLY A 242 41.49 15.65 -19.74
CA GLY A 242 40.03 15.77 -19.79
C GLY A 242 39.37 16.48 -18.60
N GLU A 243 40.16 16.89 -17.58
CA GLU A 243 39.68 17.68 -16.44
C GLU A 243 39.94 19.18 -16.66
N SER A 244 41.13 19.51 -17.19
CA SER A 244 41.54 20.88 -17.53
C SER A 244 41.09 21.34 -18.91
N LYS A 245 40.72 20.43 -19.81
CA LYS A 245 40.26 20.74 -21.17
C LYS A 245 39.16 19.79 -21.61
N MET A 246 37.97 20.31 -21.94
CA MET A 246 36.81 19.48 -22.28
C MET A 246 36.06 20.00 -23.49
N ARG A 247 35.75 19.12 -24.45
CA ARG A 247 34.83 19.40 -25.54
C ARG A 247 33.42 18.92 -25.18
N ILE A 248 32.43 19.80 -25.28
CA ILE A 248 31.03 19.53 -24.95
C ILE A 248 30.18 19.78 -26.20
N PHE A 249 29.49 18.74 -26.69
CA PHE A 249 28.63 18.82 -27.87
C PHE A 249 27.58 17.71 -27.88
N GLY A 250 26.48 17.97 -28.57
CA GLY A 250 25.44 16.98 -28.89
C GLY A 250 25.12 16.94 -30.38
N ASP A 251 24.15 16.11 -30.74
CA ASP A 251 23.71 15.94 -32.14
C ASP A 251 23.10 17.23 -32.72
N ASP A 252 22.50 18.05 -31.86
CA ASP A 252 21.99 19.37 -32.17
C ASP A 252 22.19 20.37 -31.01
N ARG A 253 21.65 21.57 -31.16
CA ARG A 253 21.73 22.64 -30.15
C ARG A 253 21.02 22.32 -28.84
N PHE A 254 19.96 21.51 -28.89
CA PHE A 254 19.20 21.11 -27.70
C PHE A 254 19.97 20.02 -26.96
N ASP A 255 20.51 19.04 -27.68
CA ASP A 255 21.37 18.01 -27.10
C ASP A 255 22.67 18.62 -26.54
N THR A 256 23.28 19.59 -27.23
CA THR A 256 24.44 20.34 -26.71
C THR A 256 24.09 21.06 -25.39
N ASN A 257 22.93 21.70 -25.31
CA ASN A 257 22.45 22.31 -24.06
C ASN A 257 22.33 21.27 -22.93
N LEU A 258 21.80 20.08 -23.21
CA LEU A 258 21.70 19.01 -22.20
C LEU A 258 23.07 18.47 -21.77
N GLU A 259 24.03 18.31 -22.68
CA GLU A 259 25.40 17.89 -22.34
C GLU A 259 26.12 18.92 -21.48
N VAL A 260 25.91 20.21 -21.76
CA VAL A 260 26.39 21.30 -20.88
C VAL A 260 25.80 21.16 -19.48
N LEU A 261 24.48 21.01 -19.36
CA LEU A 261 23.81 20.86 -18.05
C LEU A 261 24.18 19.56 -17.29
N LYS A 262 24.65 18.52 -18.00
CA LYS A 262 25.20 17.30 -17.38
C LYS A 262 26.63 17.50 -16.89
N THR A 263 27.43 18.27 -17.63
CA THR A 263 28.82 18.58 -17.29
C THR A 263 28.92 19.43 -16.03
N PHE A 264 28.09 20.47 -15.93
CA PHE A 264 28.07 21.37 -14.79
C PHE A 264 27.03 20.93 -13.75
N THR A 265 27.44 20.05 -12.84
CA THR A 265 26.53 19.43 -11.86
C THR A 265 26.20 20.29 -10.65
N ASP A 266 26.90 21.41 -10.47
CA ASP A 266 26.78 22.34 -9.34
C ASP A 266 25.71 23.44 -9.54
N LEU A 267 24.85 23.29 -10.56
CA LEU A 267 23.75 24.21 -10.84
C LEU A 267 22.58 24.03 -9.85
N GLU A 268 21.93 25.15 -9.52
CA GLU A 268 20.78 25.21 -8.63
C GLU A 268 19.46 25.06 -9.38
N TYR A 269 18.88 23.87 -9.32
CA TYR A 269 17.58 23.54 -9.93
C TYR A 269 16.37 24.04 -9.11
N SER A 270 16.56 25.01 -8.21
CA SER A 270 15.49 25.71 -7.48
C SER A 270 14.55 26.46 -8.43
N LYS A 271 15.11 26.98 -9.52
CA LYS A 271 14.43 27.64 -10.63
C LYS A 271 15.09 27.16 -11.93
N VAL A 272 14.30 26.81 -12.93
CA VAL A 272 14.80 26.41 -14.25
C VAL A 272 14.19 27.33 -15.29
N TYR A 273 15.03 28.02 -16.06
CA TYR A 273 14.57 28.88 -17.13
C TYR A 273 14.47 28.08 -18.42
N VAL A 274 13.35 28.20 -19.14
CA VAL A 274 13.15 27.55 -20.43
C VAL A 274 13.00 28.63 -21.49
N GLY A 275 13.91 28.63 -22.45
CA GLY A 275 13.95 29.58 -23.55
C GLY A 275 13.93 28.86 -24.89
N ASN A 276 13.54 29.57 -25.94
CA ASN A 276 13.54 29.00 -27.29
C ASN A 276 14.97 28.92 -27.86
N GLY A 277 15.36 27.76 -28.37
CA GLY A 277 16.68 27.53 -28.94
C GLY A 277 16.83 27.93 -30.41
N TYR A 278 15.77 28.32 -31.13
CA TYR A 278 15.83 28.76 -32.53
C TYR A 278 16.22 30.24 -32.65
N ASP A 279 16.99 30.56 -33.69
CA ASP A 279 17.62 31.86 -33.90
C ASP A 279 16.61 33.02 -33.83
N GLU A 280 15.40 32.86 -34.39
CA GLU A 280 14.33 33.87 -34.42
C GLU A 280 13.82 34.30 -33.03
N HIS A 281 13.97 33.43 -32.03
CA HIS A 281 13.48 33.63 -30.66
C HIS A 281 14.60 33.59 -29.61
N LEU A 282 15.84 33.32 -30.02
CA LEU A 282 16.97 33.08 -29.14
C LEU A 282 17.30 34.25 -28.21
N VAL A 283 16.98 35.47 -28.66
CA VAL A 283 17.14 36.70 -27.88
C VAL A 283 16.42 36.65 -26.52
N ASP A 284 15.27 35.97 -26.43
CA ASP A 284 14.52 35.85 -25.17
C ASP A 284 15.30 34.99 -24.16
N ALA A 285 15.92 33.91 -24.64
CA ALA A 285 16.73 33.03 -23.82
C ALA A 285 18.10 33.67 -23.44
N LEU A 286 18.61 34.57 -24.27
CA LEU A 286 19.82 35.34 -24.01
C LEU A 286 19.65 36.32 -22.85
N VAL A 287 18.58 37.11 -22.84
CA VAL A 287 18.42 38.18 -21.84
C VAL A 287 18.27 37.64 -20.42
N VAL A 288 17.85 36.38 -20.25
CA VAL A 288 17.77 35.72 -18.94
C VAL A 288 19.11 35.19 -18.44
N SER A 289 20.17 35.15 -19.25
CA SER A 289 21.49 34.63 -18.85
C SER A 289 22.06 35.29 -17.60
N ALA A 290 22.02 36.62 -17.50
CA ALA A 290 22.48 37.36 -16.32
C ALA A 290 21.63 37.04 -15.07
N LEU A 291 20.31 36.95 -15.21
CA LEU A 291 19.42 36.60 -14.11
C LEU A 291 19.62 35.14 -13.65
N ALA A 292 19.75 34.22 -14.61
CA ALA A 292 20.00 32.82 -14.33
C ALA A 292 21.35 32.63 -13.63
N ALA A 293 22.38 33.37 -14.03
CA ALA A 293 23.69 33.36 -13.38
C ALA A 293 23.62 33.82 -11.91
N LYS A 294 22.87 34.91 -11.64
CA LYS A 294 22.66 35.44 -10.30
C LYS A 294 22.07 34.43 -9.31
N THR A 295 21.22 33.52 -9.80
CA THR A 295 20.62 32.45 -9.01
C THR A 295 21.28 31.09 -9.22
N ASN A 296 22.40 31.03 -9.93
CA ASN A 296 23.09 29.81 -10.36
C ASN A 296 22.14 28.78 -11.01
N SER A 297 21.11 29.27 -11.71
CA SER A 297 20.04 28.46 -12.29
C SER A 297 20.35 28.02 -13.72
N PRO A 298 19.90 26.82 -14.13
CA PRO A 298 20.07 26.35 -15.49
C PRO A 298 19.12 27.08 -16.47
N ILE A 299 19.60 27.27 -17.70
CA ILE A 299 18.78 27.60 -18.86
C ILE A 299 18.67 26.36 -19.74
N VAL A 300 17.45 25.92 -19.98
CA VAL A 300 17.12 24.79 -20.84
C VAL A 300 16.57 25.31 -22.16
N LEU A 301 17.16 24.89 -23.26
CA LEU A 301 16.68 25.24 -24.59
C LEU A 301 15.56 24.30 -25.02
N ALA A 302 14.45 24.90 -25.46
CA ALA A 302 13.28 24.22 -25.99
C ALA A 302 13.01 24.69 -27.42
N GLN A 303 12.27 23.89 -28.20
CA GLN A 303 11.76 24.36 -29.49
C GLN A 303 10.53 25.24 -29.29
N LYS A 304 9.55 24.71 -28.57
CA LYS A 304 8.33 25.36 -28.08
C LYS A 304 7.91 24.68 -26.79
N GLU A 305 8.09 23.37 -26.76
CA GLU A 305 7.92 22.46 -25.63
C GLU A 305 9.28 21.84 -25.27
N LEU A 306 9.41 21.35 -24.03
CA LEU A 306 10.58 20.58 -23.61
C LEU A 306 10.62 19.24 -24.37
N SER A 307 11.82 18.81 -24.76
CA SER A 307 12.00 17.48 -25.33
C SER A 307 11.93 16.43 -24.22
N LYS A 308 11.63 15.17 -24.57
CA LYS A 308 11.63 14.06 -23.60
C LYS A 308 12.99 13.94 -22.89
N LYS A 309 14.10 14.10 -23.62
CA LYS A 309 15.46 14.11 -23.05
C LYS A 309 15.64 15.22 -22.00
N ALA A 310 15.13 16.43 -22.29
CA ALA A 310 15.20 17.55 -21.36
C ALA A 310 14.35 17.29 -20.10
N GLU A 311 13.14 16.77 -20.28
CA GLU A 311 12.30 16.37 -19.15
C GLU A 311 12.96 15.29 -18.29
N ASP A 312 13.51 14.24 -18.89
CA ASP A 312 14.18 13.15 -18.18
C ASP A 312 15.40 13.64 -17.39
N LEU A 313 16.14 14.63 -17.90
CA LEU A 313 17.23 15.28 -17.17
C LEU A 313 16.73 16.10 -15.97
N LEU A 314 15.60 16.80 -16.15
CA LEU A 314 15.05 17.72 -15.16
C LEU A 314 14.24 17.00 -14.07
N LEU A 315 13.57 15.90 -14.38
CA LEU A 315 12.63 15.19 -13.51
C LEU A 315 13.25 14.81 -12.16
N PRO A 316 14.43 14.17 -12.11
CA PRO A 316 15.06 13.83 -10.84
C PRO A 316 15.56 15.06 -10.06
N LYS A 317 15.76 16.21 -10.72
CA LYS A 317 16.38 17.41 -10.12
C LYS A 317 15.36 18.45 -9.63
N LEU A 318 14.17 18.50 -10.24
CA LEU A 318 13.15 19.51 -9.99
C LEU A 318 12.22 19.19 -8.82
N GLY A 319 11.86 17.93 -8.56
CA GLY A 319 10.85 17.63 -7.53
C GLY A 319 9.53 18.40 -7.74
N GLU A 320 9.08 19.19 -6.75
CA GLU A 320 7.86 20.03 -6.82
C GLU A 320 8.11 21.46 -7.37
N LYS A 321 9.32 21.78 -7.81
CA LYS A 321 9.78 23.14 -8.11
C LYS A 321 9.28 23.67 -9.47
N SER A 322 9.35 24.99 -9.63
CA SER A 322 8.78 25.71 -10.78
C SER A 322 9.77 25.91 -11.92
N ILE A 323 9.30 25.65 -13.14
CA ILE A 323 9.93 26.09 -14.39
C ILE A 323 9.44 27.51 -14.71
N VAL A 324 10.33 28.34 -15.27
CA VAL A 324 10.03 29.69 -15.75
C VAL A 324 10.24 29.75 -17.26
N ALA A 325 9.19 30.03 -18.01
CA ALA A 325 9.31 30.22 -19.46
C ALA A 325 9.78 31.64 -19.74
N VAL A 326 10.69 31.80 -20.69
CA VAL A 326 11.17 33.10 -21.15
C VAL A 326 10.73 33.32 -22.59
N GLY A 327 10.08 34.45 -22.82
CA GLY A 327 9.41 34.76 -24.09
C GLY A 327 7.91 34.40 -24.07
N GLY A 328 7.20 34.88 -25.10
CA GLY A 328 5.76 34.65 -25.25
C GLY A 328 5.39 33.19 -25.53
N THR A 329 4.10 32.88 -25.53
CA THR A 329 3.57 31.51 -25.78
C THR A 329 3.86 30.98 -27.19
N THR A 330 4.19 31.88 -28.13
CA THR A 330 4.64 31.52 -29.49
C THR A 330 6.07 30.99 -29.52
N ALA A 331 6.92 31.49 -28.61
CA ALA A 331 8.31 31.07 -28.45
C ALA A 331 8.43 29.83 -27.56
N VAL A 332 7.76 29.84 -26.40
CA VAL A 332 7.73 28.70 -25.47
C VAL A 332 6.29 28.52 -25.02
N THR A 333 5.64 27.41 -25.36
CA THR A 333 4.23 27.18 -25.03
C THR A 333 4.06 26.91 -23.53
N ASP A 334 2.83 27.05 -23.04
CA ASP A 334 2.52 26.76 -21.63
C ASP A 334 2.77 25.28 -21.26
N LYS A 335 2.81 24.39 -22.25
CA LYS A 335 3.19 22.98 -22.06
C LYS A 335 4.64 22.79 -21.62
N ALA A 336 5.55 23.70 -21.93
CA ALA A 336 6.90 23.67 -21.37
C ALA A 336 6.91 23.92 -19.85
N LEU A 337 5.85 24.53 -19.32
CA LEU A 337 5.68 24.85 -17.90
C LEU A 337 4.90 23.75 -17.15
N THR A 338 4.20 22.88 -17.86
CA THR A 338 3.54 21.71 -17.28
C THR A 338 4.56 20.61 -17.06
N PHE A 339 5.48 20.87 -16.12
CA PHE A 339 6.30 19.81 -15.60
C PHE A 339 5.38 18.78 -14.91
N ASN A 340 5.60 17.50 -15.19
CA ASN A 340 4.80 16.40 -14.65
C ASN A 340 3.44 16.20 -15.40
N HIS A 341 3.49 16.00 -16.73
CA HIS A 341 2.34 15.72 -17.64
C HIS A 341 1.39 14.66 -17.11
N VAL A 342 1.93 13.74 -16.31
CA VAL A 342 1.18 12.76 -15.53
C VAL A 342 1.74 12.80 -14.11
N ARG A 343 0.89 12.84 -13.10
CA ARG A 343 1.31 12.75 -11.69
C ARG A 343 0.77 11.47 -11.08
N PRO A 344 1.59 10.66 -10.39
CA PRO A 344 1.05 9.58 -9.58
C PRO A 344 0.13 10.16 -8.50
N GLN A 345 -1.01 9.53 -8.28
CA GLN A 345 -1.93 9.83 -7.19
C GLN A 345 -1.96 8.64 -6.23
N ASP A 346 -3.10 8.39 -5.58
CA ASP A 346 -3.28 7.33 -4.59
C ASP A 346 -2.69 5.99 -5.04
N PHE A 347 -1.66 5.53 -4.32
CA PHE A 347 -1.21 4.15 -4.35
C PHE A 347 -1.51 3.57 -2.99
N ALA A 348 -2.61 2.81 -2.89
CA ALA A 348 -3.16 2.45 -1.58
C ALA A 348 -3.82 1.08 -1.56
N VAL A 349 -3.92 0.51 -0.36
CA VAL A 349 -4.78 -0.64 -0.06
C VAL A 349 -6.25 -0.27 -0.30
N MET A 350 -7.01 -1.16 -0.95
CA MET A 350 -8.41 -0.96 -1.29
C MET A 350 -9.22 -2.25 -1.05
N GLN A 351 -10.24 -2.15 -0.18
CA GLN A 351 -11.24 -3.18 0.12
C GLN A 351 -12.66 -2.62 -0.12
N ALA A 352 -12.94 -2.21 -1.36
CA ALA A 352 -14.21 -1.58 -1.71
C ALA A 352 -14.60 -1.92 -3.15
N SER A 353 -15.90 -1.80 -3.47
CA SER A 353 -16.42 -1.99 -4.83
C SER A 353 -16.04 -3.35 -5.46
N GLY A 354 -15.94 -4.40 -4.64
CA GLY A 354 -15.55 -5.75 -5.08
C GLY A 354 -14.06 -5.93 -5.38
N VAL A 355 -13.22 -4.95 -5.04
CA VAL A 355 -11.76 -5.04 -5.10
C VAL A 355 -11.24 -5.40 -3.71
N ASN A 356 -10.44 -6.45 -3.63
CA ASN A 356 -9.60 -6.78 -2.49
C ASN A 356 -8.14 -6.72 -2.95
N GLY A 357 -7.44 -5.62 -2.65
CA GLY A 357 -6.06 -5.45 -3.09
C GLY A 357 -5.61 -4.00 -3.07
N TYR A 358 -5.20 -3.48 -4.23
CA TYR A 358 -4.56 -2.18 -4.36
C TYR A 358 -5.24 -1.30 -5.40
N ASN A 359 -5.22 0.00 -5.21
CA ASN A 359 -5.58 0.99 -6.22
C ASN A 359 -4.39 1.86 -6.55
N VAL A 360 -4.24 2.20 -7.83
CA VAL A 360 -3.22 3.13 -8.32
C VAL A 360 -3.89 4.23 -9.13
N GLY A 361 -3.85 5.45 -8.62
CA GLY A 361 -4.36 6.65 -9.26
C GLY A 361 -3.27 7.37 -10.07
N LEU A 362 -3.72 8.10 -11.08
CA LEU A 362 -2.94 9.10 -11.81
C LEU A 362 -3.76 10.36 -12.06
N GLN A 363 -3.07 11.49 -12.16
CA GLN A 363 -3.60 12.74 -12.67
C GLN A 363 -2.95 13.04 -14.03
N ILE A 364 -3.78 13.37 -15.01
CA ILE A 364 -3.40 13.90 -16.30
C ILE A 364 -3.30 15.42 -16.13
N VAL A 365 -2.10 15.96 -16.30
CA VAL A 365 -1.83 17.40 -16.15
C VAL A 365 -1.85 18.10 -17.51
N ASP A 366 -1.35 17.42 -18.55
CA ASP A 366 -1.43 17.91 -19.92
C ASP A 366 -2.63 17.26 -20.63
N GLY A 367 -3.77 17.94 -20.61
CA GLY A 367 -5.00 17.51 -21.26
C GLY A 367 -5.92 16.65 -20.38
N SER A 368 -6.58 15.68 -21.01
CA SER A 368 -7.58 14.83 -20.38
C SER A 368 -7.57 13.43 -20.99
N ALA A 369 -8.40 12.53 -20.47
CA ALA A 369 -8.46 11.15 -20.94
C ALA A 369 -8.73 11.01 -22.45
N ARG A 370 -9.39 11.98 -23.10
CA ARG A 370 -9.59 11.97 -24.57
C ARG A 370 -8.29 12.06 -25.37
N ASP A 371 -7.25 12.61 -24.76
CA ASP A 371 -5.97 12.87 -25.42
C ASP A 371 -5.04 11.64 -25.32
N LEU A 372 -5.46 10.61 -24.60
CA LEU A 372 -4.69 9.41 -24.32
C LEU A 372 -4.98 8.29 -25.35
N ALA A 373 -3.91 7.65 -25.79
CA ALA A 373 -3.95 6.41 -26.56
C ALA A 373 -3.97 5.18 -25.65
N SER A 374 -3.22 5.19 -24.54
CA SER A 374 -3.23 4.10 -23.55
C SER A 374 -2.68 4.55 -22.20
N VAL A 375 -3.10 3.85 -21.15
CA VAL A 375 -2.52 3.88 -19.81
C VAL A 375 -2.21 2.44 -19.40
N GLU A 376 -0.97 2.18 -19.02
CA GLU A 376 -0.51 0.91 -18.46
C GLU A 376 -0.09 1.14 -17.01
N VAL A 377 -0.60 0.32 -16.10
CA VAL A 377 -0.21 0.38 -14.68
C VAL A 377 0.35 -0.96 -14.27
N THR A 378 1.53 -0.98 -13.67
CA THR A 378 2.22 -2.21 -13.27
C THR A 378 2.66 -2.13 -11.81
N LEU A 379 2.29 -3.13 -11.02
CA LEU A 379 2.73 -3.29 -9.63
C LEU A 379 3.95 -4.21 -9.57
N TYR A 380 4.94 -3.83 -8.76
CA TYR A 380 6.16 -4.60 -8.55
C TYR A 380 6.44 -4.87 -7.07
N ARG A 381 7.06 -6.02 -6.78
CA ARG A 381 7.79 -6.29 -5.54
C ARG A 381 9.28 -6.40 -5.86
N GLY A 382 10.06 -5.38 -5.50
CA GLY A 382 11.41 -5.21 -6.02
C GLY A 382 11.37 -5.08 -7.55
N GLU A 383 12.02 -6.02 -8.25
CA GLU A 383 12.02 -6.12 -9.72
C GLU A 383 11.01 -7.12 -10.27
N THR A 384 10.28 -7.84 -9.41
CA THR A 384 9.28 -8.84 -9.82
C THR A 384 7.95 -8.16 -10.13
N VAL A 385 7.39 -8.40 -11.31
CA VAL A 385 6.05 -7.91 -11.69
C VAL A 385 4.98 -8.74 -10.97
N LEU A 386 4.15 -8.08 -10.15
CA LEU A 386 3.01 -8.70 -9.49
C LEU A 386 1.78 -8.72 -10.40
N ALA A 387 1.46 -7.60 -11.04
CA ALA A 387 0.34 -7.50 -11.98
C ALA A 387 0.50 -6.29 -12.90
N LYS A 388 -0.11 -6.35 -14.08
CA LYS A 388 -0.16 -5.24 -15.04
C LYS A 388 -1.57 -5.08 -15.60
N ASN A 389 -2.11 -3.88 -15.50
CA ASN A 389 -3.37 -3.50 -16.11
C ASN A 389 -3.13 -2.57 -17.30
N THR A 390 -4.02 -2.62 -18.29
CA THR A 390 -3.95 -1.74 -19.47
C THR A 390 -5.33 -1.18 -19.77
N SER A 391 -5.42 0.13 -19.94
CA SER A 391 -6.67 0.82 -20.26
C SER A 391 -7.24 0.35 -21.60
N MET A 392 -8.55 0.30 -21.70
CA MET A 392 -9.28 0.07 -22.94
C MET A 392 -9.89 1.38 -23.46
N ASN A 393 -10.13 1.47 -24.77
CA ASN A 393 -10.72 2.67 -25.41
C ASN A 393 -12.04 3.12 -24.77
N LYS A 394 -12.81 2.19 -24.19
CA LYS A 394 -14.06 2.51 -23.48
C LYS A 394 -13.81 3.49 -22.33
N LEU A 395 -12.68 3.38 -21.61
CA LEU A 395 -12.34 4.29 -20.50
C LEU A 395 -12.30 5.73 -20.98
N PHE A 396 -11.55 5.99 -22.05
CA PHE A 396 -11.39 7.33 -22.61
C PHE A 396 -12.67 7.84 -23.26
N ASN A 397 -13.43 6.96 -23.92
CA ASN A 397 -14.70 7.32 -24.56
C ASN A 397 -15.82 7.60 -23.55
N SER A 398 -15.84 6.90 -22.42
CA SER A 398 -16.83 7.10 -21.36
C SER A 398 -16.50 8.30 -20.48
N TYR A 399 -15.21 8.64 -20.32
CA TYR A 399 -14.76 9.74 -19.45
C TYR A 399 -13.83 10.72 -20.17
N PRO A 400 -14.20 11.30 -21.31
CA PRO A 400 -13.28 12.05 -22.18
C PRO A 400 -12.76 13.37 -21.58
N THR A 401 -13.36 13.87 -20.51
CA THR A 401 -12.92 15.08 -19.78
C THR A 401 -12.17 14.74 -18.49
N ALA A 402 -12.02 13.46 -18.14
CA ALA A 402 -11.37 13.09 -16.89
C ALA A 402 -9.91 13.52 -16.91
N THR A 403 -9.48 14.22 -15.86
CA THR A 403 -8.08 14.55 -15.59
C THR A 403 -7.50 13.67 -14.48
N GLN A 404 -8.30 12.76 -13.93
CA GLN A 404 -7.86 11.75 -12.96
C GLN A 404 -8.42 10.40 -13.37
N LEU A 405 -7.58 9.38 -13.30
CA LEU A 405 -7.92 8.00 -13.59
C LEU A 405 -7.34 7.11 -12.49
N SER A 406 -7.92 5.93 -12.28
CA SER A 406 -7.35 4.93 -11.38
C SER A 406 -7.50 3.52 -11.92
N SER A 407 -6.55 2.66 -11.57
CA SER A 407 -6.52 1.26 -11.93
C SER A 407 -6.55 0.40 -10.66
N PRO A 408 -7.60 -0.43 -10.47
CA PRO A 408 -7.67 -1.34 -9.34
C PRO A 408 -6.97 -2.67 -9.64
N PHE A 409 -6.35 -3.25 -8.62
CA PHE A 409 -5.66 -4.54 -8.64
C PHE A 409 -6.26 -5.41 -7.54
N ASN A 410 -6.70 -6.61 -7.90
CA ASN A 410 -7.30 -7.57 -6.99
C ASN A 410 -6.33 -8.75 -6.86
N ILE A 411 -5.94 -9.04 -5.63
CA ILE A 411 -4.97 -10.10 -5.32
C ILE A 411 -5.61 -11.50 -5.38
N ASP A 412 -6.95 -11.57 -5.33
CA ASP A 412 -7.72 -12.82 -5.35
C ASP A 412 -7.96 -13.35 -6.77
N GLY A 413 -7.49 -12.64 -7.80
CA GLY A 413 -7.61 -13.05 -9.20
C GLY A 413 -9.02 -12.95 -9.80
N ASN A 414 -10.02 -12.52 -9.02
CA ASN A 414 -11.40 -12.33 -9.48
C ASN A 414 -11.64 -10.89 -9.92
N PHE A 415 -11.62 -10.64 -11.23
CA PHE A 415 -12.23 -9.46 -11.83
C PHE A 415 -13.19 -9.86 -12.95
N SER A 416 -14.38 -9.30 -12.92
CA SER A 416 -15.25 -9.26 -14.10
C SER A 416 -14.77 -8.17 -15.05
N ALA A 417 -14.76 -8.45 -16.34
CA ALA A 417 -14.40 -7.45 -17.34
C ALA A 417 -15.43 -6.30 -17.33
N ASP A 418 -15.03 -5.14 -16.80
CA ASP A 418 -15.82 -3.91 -16.80
C ASP A 418 -15.77 -3.18 -18.17
N GLY A 419 -14.83 -3.60 -19.01
CA GLY A 419 -14.52 -3.04 -20.33
C GLY A 419 -13.72 -1.75 -20.29
N TYR A 420 -13.33 -1.25 -19.11
CA TYR A 420 -12.49 -0.07 -18.93
C TYR A 420 -11.02 -0.43 -18.84
N TRP A 421 -10.71 -1.54 -18.17
CA TRP A 421 -9.35 -2.07 -18.04
C TRP A 421 -9.29 -3.52 -18.52
N SER A 422 -8.18 -3.85 -19.16
CA SER A 422 -7.70 -5.22 -19.30
C SER A 422 -6.88 -5.56 -18.06
N TYR A 423 -7.43 -6.41 -17.20
CA TYR A 423 -6.81 -6.79 -15.93
C TYR A 423 -5.80 -7.92 -16.12
N GLY A 424 -4.56 -7.72 -15.67
CA GLY A 424 -3.54 -8.76 -15.65
C GLY A 424 -3.73 -9.72 -14.49
N LYS A 425 -3.31 -10.97 -14.66
CA LYS A 425 -3.29 -11.95 -13.57
C LYS A 425 -2.31 -11.50 -12.48
N TRP A 426 -2.72 -11.67 -11.22
CA TRP A 426 -1.82 -11.57 -10.07
C TRP A 426 -0.82 -12.74 -10.09
N ASN A 427 0.47 -12.41 -10.21
CA ASN A 427 1.59 -13.35 -10.34
C ASN A 427 2.39 -13.51 -9.03
N GLY A 428 1.96 -12.85 -7.94
CA GLY A 428 2.52 -13.00 -6.61
C GLY A 428 1.65 -13.85 -5.68
N SER A 429 2.09 -13.99 -4.43
CA SER A 429 1.24 -14.46 -3.33
C SER A 429 0.33 -13.33 -2.82
N VAL A 430 -0.75 -13.66 -2.09
CA VAL A 430 -1.59 -12.65 -1.42
C VAL A 430 -0.85 -11.85 -0.34
N LEU A 431 0.29 -12.38 0.15
CA LEU A 431 1.17 -11.71 1.11
C LEU A 431 2.21 -10.80 0.43
N ASP A 432 2.29 -10.80 -0.91
CA ASP A 432 3.26 -9.99 -1.63
C ASP A 432 2.81 -8.53 -1.65
N ILE A 433 3.41 -7.73 -0.77
CA ILE A 433 3.18 -6.29 -0.71
C ILE A 433 3.95 -5.61 -1.86
N PRO A 434 3.26 -4.89 -2.78
CA PRO A 434 3.91 -4.09 -3.81
C PRO A 434 4.82 -3.01 -3.21
N THR A 435 6.04 -2.90 -3.72
CA THR A 435 7.01 -1.87 -3.31
C THR A 435 6.97 -0.64 -4.21
N LYS A 436 6.48 -0.77 -5.44
CA LYS A 436 6.32 0.34 -6.39
C LYS A 436 5.19 0.07 -7.38
N ALA A 437 4.52 1.14 -7.80
CA ALA A 437 3.61 1.17 -8.94
C ALA A 437 4.24 2.01 -10.06
N VAL A 438 4.30 1.46 -11.28
CA VAL A 438 4.79 2.15 -12.47
C VAL A 438 3.59 2.43 -13.37
N ILE A 439 3.40 3.69 -13.72
CA ILE A 439 2.29 4.18 -14.54
C ILE A 439 2.88 4.73 -15.83
N LYS A 440 2.54 4.10 -16.95
CA LYS A 440 2.97 4.51 -18.29
C LYS A 440 1.77 5.01 -19.07
N VAL A 441 1.83 6.25 -19.53
CA VAL A 441 0.76 6.92 -20.28
C VAL A 441 1.25 7.26 -21.67
N THR A 442 0.50 6.83 -22.69
CA THR A 442 0.76 7.14 -24.09
C THR A 442 -0.34 8.06 -24.59
N TYR A 443 0.02 9.19 -25.19
CA TYR A 443 -0.88 10.15 -25.81
C TYR A 443 -1.16 9.79 -27.27
N LEU A 444 -2.28 10.29 -27.82
CA LEU A 444 -2.66 10.10 -29.22
C LEU A 444 -1.65 10.73 -30.20
N ASP A 445 -0.89 11.72 -29.75
CA ASP A 445 0.19 12.36 -30.53
C ASP A 445 1.53 11.60 -30.46
N GLY A 446 1.57 10.45 -29.79
CA GLY A 446 2.73 9.58 -29.69
C GLY A 446 3.65 9.86 -28.50
N ARG A 447 3.38 10.88 -27.68
CA ARG A 447 4.16 11.13 -26.45
C ARG A 447 3.94 10.04 -25.41
N VAL A 448 5.01 9.64 -24.71
CA VAL A 448 4.97 8.59 -23.70
C VAL A 448 5.61 9.10 -22.40
N TYR A 449 4.89 8.98 -21.30
CA TYR A 449 5.35 9.35 -19.97
C TYR A 449 5.28 8.14 -19.05
N GLU A 450 6.30 7.99 -18.21
CA GLU A 450 6.34 6.96 -17.18
C GLU A 450 6.60 7.61 -15.83
N VAL A 451 5.77 7.30 -14.84
CA VAL A 451 5.90 7.79 -13.48
C VAL A 451 5.84 6.65 -12.49
N VAL A 452 6.58 6.78 -11.39
CA VAL A 452 6.70 5.74 -10.36
C VAL A 452 6.14 6.27 -9.05
N ASN A 453 5.27 5.49 -8.40
CA ASN A 453 4.84 5.73 -7.04
C ASN A 453 5.37 4.63 -6.11
N THR A 454 6.13 5.02 -5.09
CA THR A 454 6.67 4.10 -4.07
C THR A 454 5.99 4.27 -2.70
N LYS A 455 5.05 5.21 -2.57
CA LYS A 455 4.38 5.54 -1.31
C LYS A 455 3.06 4.78 -1.22
N LEU A 456 3.12 3.52 -0.79
CA LEU A 456 1.94 2.74 -0.49
C LEU A 456 1.25 3.28 0.78
N ALA A 457 -0.03 3.62 0.67
CA ALA A 457 -0.89 4.06 1.77
C ALA A 457 -1.89 2.96 2.19
N GLY A 458 -2.41 3.07 3.41
CA GLY A 458 -3.22 2.01 4.03
C GLY A 458 -2.37 0.88 4.61
N ASN A 459 -3.00 -0.04 5.33
CA ASN A 459 -2.32 -1.15 5.98
C ASN A 459 -2.49 -2.44 5.15
N PRO A 460 -1.43 -2.98 4.51
CA PRO A 460 -1.53 -4.21 3.75
C PRO A 460 -1.91 -5.43 4.59
N GLU A 461 -1.74 -5.37 5.91
CA GLU A 461 -2.21 -6.43 6.81
C GLU A 461 -3.73 -6.57 6.82
N ASP A 462 -4.48 -5.51 6.49
CA ASP A 462 -5.94 -5.56 6.39
C ASP A 462 -6.39 -6.48 5.24
N LEU A 463 -5.58 -6.61 4.18
CA LEU A 463 -5.77 -7.59 3.09
C LEU A 463 -5.42 -9.02 3.56
N ASN A 464 -4.41 -9.14 4.42
CA ASN A 464 -3.95 -10.43 4.95
C ASN A 464 -4.93 -11.01 5.99
N GLN A 465 -5.76 -10.19 6.62
CA GLN A 465 -6.79 -10.66 7.55
C GLN A 465 -7.83 -11.55 6.85
N GLU A 466 -8.11 -11.30 5.56
CA GLU A 466 -8.92 -12.22 4.74
C GLU A 466 -8.12 -13.43 4.23
N ALA A 467 -6.79 -13.32 4.08
CA ALA A 467 -5.92 -14.47 3.81
C ALA A 467 -5.82 -15.45 5.00
N LEU A 468 -6.22 -15.04 6.21
CA LEU A 468 -6.46 -15.96 7.34
C LEU A 468 -7.73 -16.83 7.13
N ASN A 469 -8.53 -16.57 6.09
CA ASN A 469 -9.74 -17.34 5.81
C ASN A 469 -9.49 -18.69 5.13
N HIS A 470 -8.28 -19.10 4.73
CA HIS A 470 -8.10 -20.38 4.02
C HIS A 470 -8.61 -21.62 4.77
N VAL A 471 -8.73 -21.53 6.09
CA VAL A 471 -9.43 -22.51 6.94
C VAL A 471 -10.24 -21.77 7.99
N LYS A 472 -11.49 -22.19 8.20
CA LYS A 472 -12.39 -21.65 9.23
C LYS A 472 -12.69 -22.74 10.24
N ALA A 473 -12.43 -22.46 11.52
CA ALA A 473 -12.86 -23.34 12.59
C ALA A 473 -14.39 -23.23 12.77
N GLU A 474 -15.04 -24.37 12.96
CA GLU A 474 -16.49 -24.46 13.13
C GLU A 474 -16.79 -25.19 14.44
N ASP A 475 -17.37 -26.40 14.39
CA ASP A 475 -17.79 -27.09 15.61
C ASP A 475 -16.59 -27.59 16.44
N PHE A 476 -16.60 -27.37 17.75
CA PHE A 476 -15.69 -28.03 18.68
C PHE A 476 -16.52 -28.55 19.85
N GLY A 477 -16.67 -29.87 19.97
CA GLY A 477 -17.58 -30.41 20.96
C GLY A 477 -17.37 -31.88 21.31
N VAL A 478 -17.99 -32.27 22.42
CA VAL A 478 -18.11 -33.66 22.86
C VAL A 478 -19.01 -34.41 21.88
N MET A 479 -18.53 -35.54 21.34
CA MET A 479 -19.25 -36.35 20.36
C MET A 479 -19.30 -37.82 20.79
N GLN A 480 -20.52 -38.35 20.83
CA GLN A 480 -20.84 -39.70 21.31
C GLN A 480 -21.83 -40.37 20.34
N ALA A 481 -21.45 -40.39 19.07
CA ALA A 481 -22.27 -40.87 17.96
C ALA A 481 -21.38 -41.47 16.87
N SER A 482 -21.96 -42.30 15.99
CA SER A 482 -21.26 -42.87 14.83
C SER A 482 -19.95 -43.62 15.17
N GLY A 483 -19.89 -44.25 16.35
CA GLY A 483 -18.69 -44.98 16.81
C GLY A 483 -17.59 -44.09 17.38
N VAL A 484 -17.83 -42.79 17.57
CA VAL A 484 -16.94 -41.85 18.27
C VAL A 484 -17.39 -41.76 19.73
N ASN A 485 -16.47 -41.94 20.68
CA ASN A 485 -16.63 -41.57 22.08
C ASN A 485 -15.49 -40.61 22.49
N GLY A 486 -15.69 -39.31 22.27
CA GLY A 486 -14.66 -38.32 22.54
C GLY A 486 -15.06 -36.93 22.07
N TYR A 487 -14.25 -36.37 21.18
CA TYR A 487 -14.42 -35.00 20.69
C TYR A 487 -14.52 -34.99 19.17
N ASN A 488 -15.16 -33.97 18.62
CA ASN A 488 -15.17 -33.69 17.19
C ASN A 488 -14.78 -32.24 16.95
N VAL A 489 -13.96 -32.04 15.91
CA VAL A 489 -13.52 -30.72 15.47
C VAL A 489 -13.92 -30.54 14.01
N GLY A 490 -14.92 -29.70 13.77
CA GLY A 490 -15.40 -29.27 12.46
C GLY A 490 -14.64 -28.04 11.95
N PHE A 491 -14.41 -28.01 10.64
CA PHE A 491 -13.80 -26.88 9.95
C PHE A 491 -14.18 -26.87 8.48
N SER A 492 -14.13 -25.70 7.85
CA SER A 492 -14.32 -25.56 6.40
C SER A 492 -13.10 -24.92 5.74
N LEU A 493 -12.84 -25.30 4.49
CA LEU A 493 -11.85 -24.65 3.64
C LEU A 493 -12.59 -23.59 2.80
N VAL A 494 -12.10 -22.36 2.79
CA VAL A 494 -12.82 -21.25 2.12
C VAL A 494 -12.64 -21.27 0.60
N ASP A 495 -11.57 -21.89 0.10
CA ASP A 495 -11.39 -22.15 -1.33
C ASP A 495 -11.67 -23.63 -1.66
N LYS A 496 -12.35 -23.90 -2.79
CA LYS A 496 -12.34 -25.25 -3.39
C LYS A 496 -10.88 -25.61 -3.68
N LEU A 497 -10.36 -26.59 -2.95
CA LEU A 497 -8.97 -27.09 -2.99
C LEU A 497 -8.12 -26.48 -4.12
N PRO A 498 -7.14 -25.63 -3.79
CA PRO A 498 -6.00 -25.51 -4.66
C PRO A 498 -5.42 -26.93 -4.82
N VAL A 499 -5.10 -27.31 -6.05
CA VAL A 499 -4.37 -28.56 -6.37
C VAL A 499 -3.12 -28.76 -5.50
N ASP A 500 -2.66 -27.67 -4.87
CA ASP A 500 -1.42 -27.56 -4.10
C ASP A 500 -1.59 -27.79 -2.59
N LEU A 501 -2.77 -28.14 -2.04
CA LEU A 501 -2.86 -28.51 -0.59
C LEU A 501 -2.09 -29.81 -0.32
N GLN A 502 -1.14 -29.77 0.63
CA GLN A 502 -0.22 -30.85 0.98
C GLN A 502 -0.71 -31.69 2.17
N SER A 503 -1.09 -31.03 3.27
CA SER A 503 -1.52 -31.72 4.49
C SER A 503 -2.50 -30.91 5.34
N ILE A 504 -3.26 -31.61 6.17
CA ILE A 504 -4.15 -31.07 7.20
C ILE A 504 -3.77 -31.73 8.52
N GLU A 505 -3.73 -30.97 9.61
CA GLU A 505 -3.48 -31.43 10.96
C GLU A 505 -4.54 -30.82 11.88
N VAL A 506 -5.14 -31.65 12.74
CA VAL A 506 -6.10 -31.22 13.75
C VAL A 506 -5.64 -31.74 15.10
N SER A 507 -5.53 -30.86 16.09
CA SER A 507 -5.00 -31.19 17.41
C SER A 507 -5.93 -30.74 18.53
N LEU A 508 -6.11 -31.60 19.53
CA LEU A 508 -6.76 -31.27 20.80
C LEU A 508 -5.69 -30.85 21.81
N VAL A 509 -5.89 -29.70 22.46
CA VAL A 509 -4.91 -29.16 23.41
C VAL A 509 -5.60 -28.77 24.72
N LYS A 510 -5.02 -29.22 25.83
CA LYS A 510 -5.35 -28.77 27.18
C LYS A 510 -4.42 -27.63 27.56
N VAL A 511 -4.99 -26.50 27.95
CA VAL A 511 -4.25 -25.34 28.45
C VAL A 511 -4.54 -25.20 29.93
N GLU A 512 -3.49 -25.22 30.75
CA GLU A 512 -3.57 -25.14 32.21
C GLU A 512 -2.72 -23.98 32.72
N THR A 513 -3.24 -23.26 33.72
CA THR A 513 -2.47 -22.25 34.43
C THR A 513 -1.85 -22.88 35.68
N ILE A 514 -0.54 -22.97 35.72
CA ILE A 514 0.23 -23.45 36.87
C ILE A 514 0.67 -22.23 37.68
N LYS A 515 0.44 -22.28 38.99
CA LYS A 515 0.99 -21.31 39.95
C LYS A 515 2.26 -21.88 40.55
N ASP A 516 3.32 -21.08 40.60
CA ASP A 516 4.58 -21.48 41.24
C ASP A 516 4.41 -21.70 42.77
N GLU A 517 5.36 -22.37 43.43
CA GLU A 517 5.29 -22.77 44.85
C GLU A 517 5.03 -21.59 45.82
N ASP A 518 5.31 -20.35 45.41
CA ASP A 518 5.08 -19.12 46.15
C ASP A 518 3.79 -18.37 45.75
N GLY A 519 3.05 -18.84 44.74
CA GLY A 519 1.75 -18.32 44.32
C GLY A 519 1.75 -16.99 43.53
N GLU A 520 2.93 -16.49 43.12
CA GLU A 520 3.06 -15.15 42.50
C GLU A 520 3.16 -15.12 40.96
N GLU A 521 3.70 -16.15 40.29
CA GLU A 521 3.76 -16.23 38.82
C GLU A 521 2.81 -17.31 38.26
N GLU A 522 2.02 -16.94 37.25
CA GLU A 522 1.12 -17.84 36.50
C GLU A 522 1.80 -18.26 35.18
N GLN A 523 2.24 -19.52 35.09
CA GLN A 523 2.76 -20.11 33.85
C GLN A 523 1.66 -20.86 33.10
N ILE A 524 1.56 -20.64 31.80
CA ILE A 524 0.61 -21.36 30.93
C ILE A 524 1.31 -22.61 30.40
N LYS A 525 0.77 -23.80 30.73
CA LYS A 525 1.20 -25.08 30.20
C LYS A 525 0.20 -25.56 29.15
N GLU A 526 0.69 -25.82 27.94
CA GLU A 526 -0.09 -26.44 26.87
C GLU A 526 0.31 -27.90 26.68
N THR A 527 -0.66 -28.81 26.76
CA THR A 527 -0.47 -30.24 26.56
C THR A 527 -1.31 -30.69 25.36
N VAL A 528 -0.66 -31.21 24.32
CA VAL A 528 -1.35 -31.81 23.17
C VAL A 528 -1.86 -33.19 23.56
N LEU A 529 -3.18 -33.37 23.56
CA LEU A 529 -3.84 -34.61 23.94
C LEU A 529 -3.90 -35.59 22.77
N ALA A 530 -4.21 -35.11 21.57
CA ALA A 530 -4.25 -35.95 20.37
C ALA A 530 -4.07 -35.10 19.11
N THR A 531 -3.52 -35.71 18.06
CA THR A 531 -3.35 -35.08 16.75
C THR A 531 -3.72 -36.04 15.64
N ASN A 532 -4.71 -35.66 14.83
CA ASN A 532 -5.06 -36.35 13.60
C ASN A 532 -4.42 -35.63 12.41
N THR A 533 -3.88 -36.40 11.46
CA THR A 533 -3.24 -35.84 10.26
C THR A 533 -3.84 -36.41 8.98
N ALA A 534 -3.82 -35.63 7.91
CA ALA A 534 -4.22 -36.07 6.60
C ALA A 534 -3.24 -35.58 5.52
N THR A 535 -2.85 -36.48 4.62
CA THR A 535 -2.07 -36.14 3.42
C THR A 535 -2.71 -36.78 2.20
N ARG A 536 -2.54 -36.19 1.01
CA ARG A 536 -3.10 -36.78 -0.24
C ARG A 536 -2.68 -38.24 -0.45
N ALA A 537 -1.47 -38.60 -0.02
CA ALA A 537 -0.93 -39.95 -0.19
C ALA A 537 -1.58 -40.99 0.74
N LYS A 538 -1.95 -40.62 1.96
CA LYS A 538 -2.48 -41.55 2.97
C LYS A 538 -4.00 -41.48 3.14
N ASN A 539 -4.61 -40.34 2.78
CA ASN A 539 -5.97 -39.99 3.19
C ASN A 539 -6.81 -39.48 2.01
N ALA A 540 -6.74 -40.17 0.86
CA ALA A 540 -7.33 -39.71 -0.39
C ALA A 540 -8.82 -39.34 -0.28
N LYS A 541 -9.60 -40.08 0.52
CA LYS A 541 -11.05 -39.83 0.67
C LYS A 541 -11.37 -38.48 1.30
N LEU A 542 -10.56 -37.99 2.25
CA LEU A 542 -10.77 -36.66 2.84
C LEU A 542 -10.56 -35.56 1.79
N PHE A 543 -9.56 -35.72 0.93
CA PHE A 543 -9.25 -34.77 -0.13
C PHE A 543 -10.29 -34.78 -1.28
N GLU A 544 -11.19 -35.77 -1.33
CA GLU A 544 -12.34 -35.78 -2.24
C GLU A 544 -13.55 -34.96 -1.71
N LEU A 545 -13.58 -34.63 -0.41
CA LEU A 545 -14.70 -33.95 0.26
C LEU A 545 -14.56 -32.42 0.37
N THR A 546 -13.50 -31.83 -0.16
CA THR A 546 -13.03 -30.45 0.14
C THR A 546 -13.82 -29.31 -0.52
N GLY A 547 -15.11 -29.50 -0.76
CA GLY A 547 -16.08 -28.44 -1.03
C GLY A 547 -17.24 -28.47 -0.03
N GLN A 548 -17.06 -29.21 1.07
CA GLN A 548 -18.02 -29.42 2.13
C GLN A 548 -17.37 -29.05 3.46
N GLN A 549 -18.20 -28.94 4.50
CA GLN A 549 -17.74 -28.91 5.88
C GLN A 549 -17.01 -30.23 6.19
N LEU A 550 -15.81 -30.13 6.75
CA LEU A 550 -14.98 -31.26 7.14
C LEU A 550 -15.02 -31.42 8.66
N SER A 551 -14.74 -32.63 9.14
CA SER A 551 -14.61 -32.87 10.57
C SER A 551 -13.54 -33.91 10.87
N SER A 552 -12.91 -33.76 12.03
CA SER A 552 -11.93 -34.68 12.59
C SER A 552 -12.46 -35.23 13.92
N PRO A 553 -12.84 -36.52 13.98
CA PRO A 553 -13.25 -37.15 15.22
C PRO A 553 -12.03 -37.63 16.02
N PHE A 554 -12.13 -37.54 17.35
CA PHE A 554 -11.15 -38.00 18.33
C PHE A 554 -11.83 -38.91 19.33
N ASN A 555 -11.20 -40.03 19.64
CA ASN A 555 -11.77 -41.05 20.50
C ASN A 555 -10.86 -41.25 21.72
N ILE A 556 -11.41 -41.17 22.92
CA ILE A 556 -10.61 -41.17 24.16
C ILE A 556 -10.21 -42.57 24.61
N ASP A 557 -10.87 -43.62 24.11
CA ASP A 557 -10.66 -45.02 24.48
C ASP A 557 -9.82 -45.81 23.46
N GLY A 558 -9.37 -45.17 22.37
CA GLY A 558 -8.46 -45.75 21.39
C GLY A 558 -8.54 -45.13 20.00
N SER A 559 -7.64 -45.52 19.10
CA SER A 559 -7.62 -45.04 17.71
C SER A 559 -8.72 -45.67 16.84
N PHE A 560 -9.21 -44.95 15.83
CA PHE A 560 -10.05 -45.54 14.79
C PHE A 560 -9.25 -46.49 13.89
N GLU A 561 -9.94 -47.45 13.27
CA GLU A 561 -9.38 -48.19 12.14
C GLU A 561 -9.14 -47.23 10.96
N ASN A 562 -8.16 -47.57 10.11
CA ASN A 562 -7.85 -46.76 8.93
C ASN A 562 -9.04 -46.75 7.94
N ASP A 563 -9.79 -45.66 7.95
CA ASP A 563 -10.97 -45.42 7.13
C ASP A 563 -10.66 -44.69 5.81
N GLY A 564 -9.42 -44.20 5.66
CA GLY A 564 -8.95 -43.41 4.52
C GLY A 564 -9.26 -41.92 4.59
N TYR A 565 -9.82 -41.41 5.69
CA TYR A 565 -10.09 -39.99 5.93
C TYR A 565 -9.00 -39.35 6.80
N TRP A 566 -8.62 -39.98 7.89
CA TRP A 566 -7.60 -39.46 8.80
C TRP A 566 -6.56 -40.52 9.15
N THR A 567 -5.33 -40.06 9.40
CA THR A 567 -4.34 -40.82 10.14
C THR A 567 -4.52 -40.42 11.61
N TYR A 568 -5.19 -41.28 12.36
CA TYR A 568 -5.61 -41.00 13.73
C TYR A 568 -4.44 -41.13 14.71
N GLY A 569 -4.27 -40.13 15.57
CA GLY A 569 -3.32 -40.17 16.68
C GLY A 569 -3.95 -40.73 17.95
N ASP A 570 -3.13 -41.34 18.79
CA ASP A 570 -3.56 -41.81 20.11
C ASP A 570 -3.90 -40.64 21.03
N PHE A 571 -4.92 -40.82 21.88
CA PHE A 571 -5.25 -39.87 22.93
C PHE A 571 -4.31 -40.05 24.13
N ASN A 572 -3.40 -39.10 24.30
CA ASN A 572 -2.36 -39.04 25.32
C ASN A 572 -2.85 -38.24 26.56
N GLY A 573 -3.98 -38.64 27.11
CA GLY A 573 -4.59 -38.03 28.29
C GLY A 573 -5.50 -39.01 29.03
N THR A 574 -6.01 -38.58 30.16
CA THR A 574 -7.09 -39.26 30.89
C THR A 574 -8.44 -38.61 30.57
N ILE A 575 -9.53 -39.21 31.03
CA ILE A 575 -10.85 -38.59 30.89
C ILE A 575 -10.99 -37.25 31.63
N GLU A 576 -10.12 -36.99 32.62
CA GLU A 576 -10.09 -35.72 33.35
C GLU A 576 -9.34 -34.63 32.55
N ASP A 577 -8.61 -35.00 31.51
CA ASP A 577 -7.89 -34.08 30.63
C ASP A 577 -8.80 -33.53 29.53
N VAL A 578 -9.71 -32.64 29.93
CA VAL A 578 -10.62 -31.96 29.00
C VAL A 578 -9.85 -30.94 28.16
N PRO A 579 -9.85 -31.04 26.81
CA PRO A 579 -9.21 -30.05 25.95
C PRO A 579 -9.92 -28.70 26.07
N THR A 580 -9.14 -27.62 26.14
CA THR A 580 -9.66 -26.25 26.21
C THR A 580 -9.57 -25.53 24.87
N LYS A 581 -8.83 -26.10 23.91
CA LYS A 581 -8.78 -25.60 22.54
C LYS A 581 -8.56 -26.73 21.52
N ALA A 582 -9.12 -26.53 20.34
CA ALA A 582 -8.78 -27.29 19.14
C ALA A 582 -7.97 -26.41 18.19
N ILE A 583 -6.93 -26.97 17.57
CA ILE A 583 -6.07 -26.28 16.60
C ILE A 583 -6.18 -26.99 15.26
N ILE A 584 -6.46 -26.25 14.19
CA ILE A 584 -6.50 -26.76 12.82
C ILE A 584 -5.38 -26.09 12.03
N THR A 585 -4.48 -26.88 11.47
CA THR A 585 -3.39 -26.42 10.62
C THR A 585 -3.50 -27.02 9.23
N ILE A 586 -3.44 -26.19 8.20
CA ILE A 586 -3.34 -26.63 6.81
C ILE A 586 -1.99 -26.21 6.23
N GLN A 587 -1.41 -27.04 5.38
CA GLN A 587 -0.14 -26.76 4.70
C GLN A 587 -0.26 -27.00 3.19
N TYR A 588 0.30 -26.07 2.41
CA TYR A 588 0.42 -26.16 0.96
C TYR A 588 1.78 -26.70 0.52
N GLN A 589 1.87 -27.24 -0.70
CA GLN A 589 3.09 -27.83 -1.28
C GLN A 589 4.26 -26.84 -1.39
N ASP A 590 3.96 -25.54 -1.46
CA ASP A 590 4.94 -24.44 -1.46
C ASP A 590 5.48 -24.11 -0.05
N GLY A 591 5.03 -24.82 0.98
CA GLY A 591 5.47 -24.67 2.36
C GLY A 591 4.64 -23.69 3.20
N ARG A 592 3.65 -22.99 2.64
CA ARG A 592 2.76 -22.11 3.42
C ARG A 592 1.92 -22.92 4.41
N LYS A 593 1.85 -22.43 5.65
CA LYS A 593 1.06 -23.01 6.75
C LYS A 593 0.05 -21.99 7.27
N PHE A 594 -1.18 -22.42 7.50
CA PHE A 594 -2.24 -21.60 8.08
C PHE A 594 -2.84 -22.33 9.26
N THR A 595 -3.09 -21.60 10.35
CA THR A 595 -3.53 -22.18 11.61
C THR A 595 -4.66 -21.36 12.20
N VAL A 596 -5.75 -22.03 12.56
CA VAL A 596 -6.88 -21.46 13.30
C VAL A 596 -7.16 -22.28 14.54
N GLN A 597 -7.80 -21.67 15.52
CA GLN A 597 -8.16 -22.33 16.77
C GLN A 597 -9.63 -22.10 17.11
N ASN A 598 -10.22 -23.08 17.81
CA ASN A 598 -11.51 -22.93 18.47
C ASN A 598 -11.34 -23.23 19.97
N THR A 599 -11.75 -22.29 20.82
CA THR A 599 -11.69 -22.38 22.29
C THR A 599 -13.06 -22.60 22.94
N GLU A 600 -14.12 -22.69 22.15
CA GLU A 600 -15.50 -22.87 22.61
C GLU A 600 -15.87 -24.35 22.56
N LEU A 601 -15.43 -25.12 23.55
CA LEU A 601 -15.86 -26.51 23.70
C LEU A 601 -17.35 -26.57 24.05
N THR A 602 -18.13 -27.27 23.22
CA THR A 602 -19.55 -27.53 23.43
C THR A 602 -19.81 -28.96 23.92
N GLY A 603 -20.89 -29.16 24.67
CA GLY A 603 -21.20 -30.46 25.29
C GLY A 603 -20.50 -30.68 26.64
N ASP A 604 -20.96 -31.67 27.41
CA ASP A 604 -20.45 -31.97 28.75
C ASP A 604 -19.46 -33.14 28.69
N ALA A 605 -18.17 -32.86 28.93
CA ALA A 605 -17.11 -33.87 28.90
C ALA A 605 -17.30 -34.97 29.96
N LYS A 606 -18.10 -34.73 31.02
CA LYS A 606 -18.44 -35.76 32.02
C LYS A 606 -19.21 -36.93 31.41
N LEU A 607 -19.88 -36.73 30.28
CA LEU A 607 -20.62 -37.77 29.59
C LEU A 607 -19.71 -38.85 28.99
N LEU A 608 -18.41 -38.58 28.85
CA LEU A 608 -17.42 -39.54 28.34
C LEU A 608 -17.09 -40.65 29.36
N ALA A 609 -17.54 -40.53 30.62
CA ALA A 609 -17.18 -41.42 31.71
C ALA A 609 -18.01 -42.71 31.71
N ALA A 610 -17.43 -43.81 32.20
CA ALA A 610 -18.13 -45.10 32.34
C ALA A 610 -19.44 -44.98 33.18
N PRO A 611 -20.46 -45.83 32.93
CA PRO A 611 -21.75 -45.66 33.61
C PRO A 611 -21.58 -45.96 35.10
N ALA A 612 -22.19 -45.14 35.95
CA ALA A 612 -22.05 -45.26 37.39
C ALA A 612 -23.38 -45.09 38.13
N ILE A 613 -23.52 -45.78 39.26
CA ILE A 613 -24.56 -45.50 40.25
C ILE A 613 -23.96 -44.51 41.25
N VAL A 614 -24.36 -43.24 41.16
CA VAL A 614 -23.72 -42.12 41.89
C VAL A 614 -24.31 -41.89 43.28
N SER A 615 -25.40 -42.56 43.65
CA SER A 615 -26.00 -42.47 45.00
C SER A 615 -26.71 -43.78 45.41
N GLY A 616 -26.67 -44.06 46.72
CA GLY A 616 -27.36 -45.17 47.37
C GLY A 616 -27.67 -44.85 48.84
N LEU A 617 -28.41 -45.73 49.51
CA LEU A 617 -28.82 -45.61 50.91
C LEU A 617 -27.61 -45.69 51.86
N ALA A 618 -27.08 -44.54 52.30
CA ALA A 618 -25.93 -44.44 53.20
C ALA A 618 -26.27 -43.61 54.45
N LYS A 619 -27.08 -44.17 55.35
CA LYS A 619 -27.37 -43.59 56.67
C LYS A 619 -27.51 -44.69 57.73
N ASP A 620 -27.01 -44.43 58.92
CA ASP A 620 -27.42 -45.16 60.13
C ASP A 620 -28.89 -44.81 60.41
N LEU A 621 -29.71 -45.82 60.66
CA LEU A 621 -31.14 -45.66 60.89
C LEU A 621 -31.52 -46.17 62.28
N THR A 622 -32.65 -45.71 62.80
CA THR A 622 -33.31 -46.31 63.96
C THR A 622 -34.45 -47.24 63.54
N VAL A 623 -34.75 -48.27 64.34
CA VAL A 623 -35.90 -49.16 64.09
C VAL A 623 -37.19 -48.34 63.96
N GLY A 624 -37.92 -48.53 62.86
CA GLY A 624 -39.15 -47.80 62.53
C GLY A 624 -38.93 -46.49 61.76
N GLU A 625 -37.69 -46.02 61.64
CA GLU A 625 -37.36 -44.86 60.82
C GLU A 625 -37.55 -45.17 59.33
N THR A 626 -38.21 -44.25 58.62
CA THR A 626 -38.47 -44.37 57.19
C THR A 626 -37.64 -43.35 56.45
N VAL A 627 -36.82 -43.80 55.50
CA VAL A 627 -35.89 -42.93 54.77
C VAL A 627 -36.08 -43.06 53.27
N ASP A 628 -36.16 -41.90 52.63
CA ASP A 628 -36.12 -41.75 51.18
C ASP A 628 -34.67 -41.76 50.69
N PHE A 629 -34.42 -42.46 49.59
CA PHE A 629 -33.14 -42.44 48.88
C PHE A 629 -33.35 -42.48 47.38
N ALA A 630 -32.47 -41.82 46.65
CA ALA A 630 -32.45 -41.86 45.20
C ALA A 630 -31.36 -42.82 44.71
N VAL A 631 -31.72 -43.70 43.78
CA VAL A 631 -30.75 -44.37 42.93
C VAL A 631 -30.68 -43.57 41.65
N THR A 632 -29.57 -42.86 41.47
CA THR A 632 -29.33 -42.08 40.26
C THR A 632 -28.38 -42.85 39.37
N THR A 633 -28.79 -43.07 38.13
CA THR A 633 -27.93 -43.68 37.11
C THR A 633 -27.33 -42.56 36.27
N ALA A 634 -26.01 -42.49 36.18
CA ALA A 634 -25.32 -41.66 35.21
C ALA A 634 -24.96 -42.56 34.02
N PRO A 635 -25.53 -42.35 32.81
CA PRO A 635 -25.08 -43.08 31.65
C PRO A 635 -23.62 -42.71 31.34
N ASN A 636 -22.81 -43.70 30.96
CA ASN A 636 -21.81 -43.45 29.92
C ASN A 636 -22.59 -43.33 28.64
N SER A 637 -22.25 -42.33 27.86
CA SER A 637 -22.86 -42.10 26.57
C SER A 637 -22.39 -43.07 25.48
N PHE A 638 -21.74 -44.18 25.83
CA PHE A 638 -21.49 -45.28 24.88
C PHE A 638 -22.78 -45.86 24.29
N VAL A 639 -23.93 -45.39 24.73
CA VAL A 639 -25.21 -45.64 24.10
C VAL A 639 -25.72 -44.33 23.47
N ALA A 640 -25.03 -43.90 22.40
CA ALA A 640 -25.46 -42.83 21.50
C ALA A 640 -26.98 -42.80 21.32
N GLU A 641 -27.63 -41.63 21.36
CA GLU A 641 -29.02 -41.45 20.90
C GLU A 641 -29.10 -41.94 19.43
N PRO A 642 -29.47 -43.20 19.15
CA PRO A 642 -30.78 -43.80 19.43
C PRO A 642 -30.75 -45.11 20.26
N ALA A 643 -29.56 -45.64 20.60
CA ALA A 643 -29.42 -46.91 21.29
C ALA A 643 -29.80 -46.83 22.79
N ALA A 644 -29.63 -45.69 23.48
CA ALA A 644 -30.03 -45.56 24.90
C ALA A 644 -31.56 -45.57 25.07
N ALA A 645 -32.28 -45.05 24.08
CA ALA A 645 -33.74 -45.08 24.04
C ALA A 645 -34.28 -46.50 23.81
N THR A 646 -33.54 -47.33 23.05
CA THR A 646 -33.91 -48.71 22.73
C THR A 646 -33.41 -49.73 23.73
N THR A 647 -32.25 -49.52 24.36
CA THR A 647 -31.73 -50.43 25.40
C THR A 647 -32.60 -50.31 26.64
N LYS A 648 -33.35 -51.38 26.91
CA LYS A 648 -34.23 -51.48 28.06
C LYS A 648 -33.45 -52.05 29.24
N VAL A 649 -33.43 -51.29 30.34
CA VAL A 649 -32.78 -51.70 31.59
C VAL A 649 -33.79 -51.84 32.72
N ARG A 650 -33.38 -52.55 33.77
CA ARG A 650 -34.06 -52.63 35.06
C ARG A 650 -33.04 -52.42 36.16
N VAL A 651 -33.48 -51.88 37.29
CA VAL A 651 -32.64 -51.79 38.48
C VAL A 651 -32.90 -53.03 39.33
N LYS A 652 -31.88 -53.86 39.50
CA LYS A 652 -31.90 -55.01 40.40
C LYS A 652 -31.36 -54.58 41.76
N ILE A 653 -32.18 -54.74 42.78
CA ILE A 653 -31.82 -54.51 44.18
C ILE A 653 -31.71 -55.87 44.84
N THR A 654 -30.55 -56.21 45.39
CA THR A 654 -30.31 -57.49 46.05
C THR A 654 -29.87 -57.27 47.48
N LEU A 655 -30.61 -57.82 48.44
CA LEU A 655 -30.19 -57.86 49.84
C LEU A 655 -29.21 -59.03 50.05
N THR A 656 -27.95 -58.68 50.29
CA THR A 656 -26.83 -59.64 50.44
C THR A 656 -26.61 -60.06 51.89
N GLN A 657 -27.09 -59.27 52.87
CA GLN A 657 -27.05 -59.58 54.30
C GLN A 657 -28.25 -58.93 55.00
N GLY A 658 -28.89 -59.63 55.93
CA GLY A 658 -30.07 -59.18 56.67
C GLY A 658 -31.32 -60.01 56.38
N ASN A 659 -32.37 -59.87 57.19
CA ASN A 659 -33.65 -60.55 56.97
C ASN A 659 -34.62 -59.65 56.20
N LYS A 660 -35.04 -60.07 55.01
CA LYS A 660 -35.98 -59.31 54.17
C LYS A 660 -37.34 -59.08 54.81
N GLU A 661 -37.79 -59.97 55.70
CA GLU A 661 -39.07 -59.83 56.41
C GLU A 661 -39.07 -58.64 57.37
N ASN A 662 -37.88 -58.14 57.73
CA ASN A 662 -37.69 -57.00 58.61
C ASN A 662 -37.51 -55.68 57.85
N MET A 663 -37.73 -55.68 56.53
CA MET A 663 -37.52 -54.53 55.68
C MET A 663 -38.73 -54.32 54.77
N VAL A 664 -39.26 -53.10 54.76
CA VAL A 664 -40.27 -52.67 53.79
C VAL A 664 -39.58 -51.74 52.80
N LEU A 665 -39.45 -52.18 51.55
CA LEU A 665 -38.92 -51.37 50.45
C LEU A 665 -40.08 -50.92 49.55
N GLN A 666 -40.06 -49.65 49.18
CA GLN A 666 -41.06 -49.02 48.31
C GLN A 666 -40.36 -48.18 47.25
N TYR A 667 -41.04 -47.92 46.14
CA TYR A 667 -40.58 -47.00 45.08
C TYR A 667 -41.65 -45.95 44.80
N LEU A 668 -41.22 -44.77 44.35
CA LEU A 668 -42.12 -43.70 43.94
C LEU A 668 -42.56 -43.92 42.49
N GLU A 669 -43.86 -43.99 42.25
CA GLU A 669 -44.45 -43.96 40.92
C GLU A 669 -44.58 -42.54 40.37
N ASN A 670 -44.77 -42.43 39.05
CA ASN A 670 -44.92 -41.15 38.35
C ASN A 670 -46.12 -40.32 38.84
N ASP A 671 -47.10 -40.93 39.50
CA ASP A 671 -48.26 -40.25 40.08
C ASP A 671 -47.97 -39.66 41.48
N GLY A 672 -46.75 -39.82 41.99
CA GLY A 672 -46.31 -39.33 43.29
C GLY A 672 -46.64 -40.26 44.46
N THR A 673 -47.15 -41.47 44.21
CA THR A 673 -47.47 -42.46 45.25
C THR A 673 -46.34 -43.48 45.44
N TYR A 674 -46.12 -43.94 46.68
CA TYR A 674 -45.14 -44.98 46.98
C TYR A 674 -45.79 -46.37 46.89
N GLN A 675 -45.28 -47.22 46.00
CA GLN A 675 -45.71 -48.60 45.83
C GLN A 675 -44.71 -49.57 46.48
N ALA A 676 -45.19 -50.72 46.97
CA ALA A 676 -44.33 -51.73 47.58
C ALA A 676 -43.46 -52.44 46.54
N LEU A 677 -42.18 -52.67 46.87
CA LEU A 677 -41.21 -53.43 46.08
C LEU A 677 -40.66 -54.62 46.88
N PRO A 678 -41.45 -55.68 47.10
CA PRO A 678 -41.05 -56.80 47.94
C PRO A 678 -39.90 -57.59 47.31
N LEU A 679 -38.93 -58.03 48.14
CA LEU A 679 -37.84 -58.89 47.70
C LEU A 679 -38.33 -60.33 47.46
N GLY A 680 -38.03 -60.87 46.28
CA GLY A 680 -38.42 -62.21 45.84
C GLY A 680 -37.65 -63.35 46.52
N ALA A 681 -37.67 -64.54 45.91
CA ALA A 681 -37.05 -65.75 46.45
C ALA A 681 -35.52 -65.68 46.59
N GLU A 682 -34.84 -64.88 45.74
CA GLU A 682 -33.38 -64.69 45.77
C GLU A 682 -32.93 -63.46 46.60
N ASN A 683 -33.79 -62.96 47.49
CA ASN A 683 -33.58 -61.70 48.20
C ASN A 683 -33.36 -60.49 47.25
N SER A 684 -33.84 -60.59 46.01
CA SER A 684 -33.77 -59.50 45.02
C SER A 684 -35.13 -59.02 44.57
N ALA A 685 -35.23 -57.75 44.22
CA ALA A 685 -36.36 -57.17 43.50
C ALA A 685 -35.87 -56.41 42.26
N PHE A 686 -36.73 -56.33 41.26
CA PHE A 686 -36.49 -55.54 40.06
C PHE A 686 -37.43 -54.35 40.04
N TYR A 687 -36.85 -53.15 40.01
CA TYR A 687 -37.57 -51.93 39.77
C TYR A 687 -37.69 -51.65 38.26
N GLY A 688 -38.88 -51.19 37.85
CA GLY A 688 -39.25 -50.92 36.46
C GLY A 688 -40.11 -52.02 35.81
N PRO A 689 -40.80 -51.71 34.71
CA PRO A 689 -41.65 -52.67 33.98
C PRO A 689 -40.82 -53.86 33.49
N GLU A 690 -41.46 -55.00 33.24
CA GLU A 690 -40.79 -56.19 32.69
C GLU A 690 -40.16 -55.92 31.31
N THR A 691 -40.79 -55.04 30.53
CA THR A 691 -40.27 -54.53 29.26
C THR A 691 -39.07 -53.59 29.42
N GLY A 692 -38.69 -53.27 30.66
CA GLY A 692 -37.66 -52.32 31.04
C GLY A 692 -37.96 -50.87 30.67
N PHE A 693 -37.13 -49.97 31.17
CA PHE A 693 -37.19 -48.54 30.83
C PHE A 693 -35.91 -48.10 30.11
N PRO A 694 -35.95 -47.02 29.33
CA PRO A 694 -34.76 -46.49 28.65
C PRO A 694 -33.61 -46.20 29.63
N PHE A 695 -32.38 -46.53 29.26
CA PHE A 695 -31.21 -46.23 30.08
C PHE A 695 -30.80 -44.75 29.92
N LEU A 696 -31.46 -43.88 30.67
CA LEU A 696 -31.27 -42.42 30.67
C LEU A 696 -30.79 -41.94 32.04
N ASN A 697 -30.25 -40.71 32.11
CA ASN A 697 -29.96 -40.06 33.39
C ASN A 697 -31.27 -39.82 34.15
N ALA A 698 -31.58 -40.72 35.07
CA ALA A 698 -32.80 -40.72 35.85
C ALA A 698 -32.50 -41.03 37.32
N ALA A 699 -33.21 -40.33 38.20
CA ALA A 699 -33.22 -40.60 39.62
C ALA A 699 -34.51 -41.35 39.98
N SER A 700 -34.38 -42.59 40.38
CA SER A 700 -35.48 -43.38 40.92
C SER A 700 -35.52 -43.24 42.43
N GLN A 701 -36.65 -42.75 42.94
CA GLN A 701 -36.86 -42.53 44.38
C GLN A 701 -37.39 -43.81 45.03
N PHE A 702 -36.75 -44.21 46.11
CA PHE A 702 -37.11 -45.35 46.92
C PHE A 702 -37.29 -44.92 48.36
N LYS A 703 -38.09 -45.69 49.09
CA LYS A 703 -38.33 -45.51 50.51
C LYS A 703 -38.13 -46.84 51.20
N VAL A 704 -37.43 -46.82 52.33
CA VAL A 704 -37.21 -48.04 53.11
C VAL A 704 -37.46 -47.80 54.60
N THR A 705 -38.00 -48.83 55.24
CA THR A 705 -38.21 -48.89 56.69
C THR A 705 -37.76 -50.25 57.21
N PHE A 706 -37.12 -50.28 58.37
CA PHE A 706 -36.68 -51.52 59.01
C PHE A 706 -37.38 -51.73 60.36
N SER A 707 -37.86 -52.96 60.61
CA SER A 707 -38.57 -53.32 61.85
C SER A 707 -37.67 -53.96 62.91
N GLU A 708 -36.43 -54.33 62.58
CA GLU A 708 -35.44 -54.87 63.52
C GLU A 708 -34.04 -54.27 63.34
N ALA A 709 -33.33 -54.11 64.46
CA ALA A 709 -31.95 -53.64 64.49
C ALA A 709 -31.00 -54.70 63.90
N GLY A 710 -30.00 -54.25 63.16
CA GLY A 710 -29.03 -55.12 62.47
C GLY A 710 -28.32 -54.42 61.33
N THR A 711 -27.38 -55.11 60.71
CA THR A 711 -26.67 -54.65 59.52
C THR A 711 -27.28 -55.27 58.27
N TYR A 712 -27.73 -54.42 57.35
CA TYR A 712 -28.33 -54.80 56.08
C TYR A 712 -27.40 -54.37 54.94
N LYS A 713 -26.81 -55.34 54.22
CA LYS A 713 -25.93 -55.06 53.08
C LYS A 713 -26.66 -55.34 51.79
N TYR A 714 -26.49 -54.48 50.79
CA TYR A 714 -27.18 -54.61 49.53
C TYR A 714 -26.26 -54.36 48.32
N ASN A 715 -26.67 -54.91 47.18
CA ASN A 715 -26.10 -54.62 45.87
C ASN A 715 -27.17 -53.95 45.01
N LEU A 716 -26.80 -52.87 44.33
CA LEU A 716 -27.61 -52.21 43.31
C LEU A 716 -26.94 -52.45 41.97
N GLU A 717 -27.68 -52.97 41.02
CA GLU A 717 -27.20 -53.26 39.67
C GLU A 717 -28.16 -52.67 38.64
N VAL A 718 -27.63 -52.00 37.63
CA VAL A 718 -28.38 -51.69 36.42
C VAL A 718 -28.11 -52.83 35.44
N VAL A 719 -29.16 -53.54 35.06
CA VAL A 719 -29.04 -54.71 34.18
C VAL A 719 -29.89 -54.59 32.93
N THR A 720 -29.43 -55.16 31.83
CA THR A 720 -30.20 -55.22 30.58
C THR A 720 -31.40 -56.18 30.71
N VAL A 721 -32.51 -55.85 30.03
CA VAL A 721 -33.61 -56.80 29.84
C VAL A 721 -33.15 -57.87 28.84
N ALA A 722 -33.05 -59.11 29.28
CA ALA A 722 -32.62 -60.21 28.41
C ALA A 722 -33.72 -60.62 27.41
N GLU A 723 -33.33 -60.94 26.17
CA GLU A 723 -34.18 -61.65 25.22
C GLU A 723 -34.36 -63.13 25.66
N GLU A 724 -35.44 -63.79 25.22
CA GLU A 724 -35.76 -65.17 25.63
C GLU A 724 -34.55 -66.11 25.46
N GLY A 725 -34.00 -66.59 26.59
CA GLY A 725 -32.87 -67.54 26.64
C GLY A 725 -31.49 -66.94 26.87
N GLN A 726 -31.35 -65.61 27.00
CA GLN A 726 -30.08 -64.94 27.34
C GLN A 726 -29.99 -64.52 28.82
N GLN A 727 -28.77 -64.32 29.33
CA GLN A 727 -28.55 -63.73 30.65
C GLN A 727 -28.45 -62.20 30.55
N SER A 728 -29.02 -61.50 31.53
CA SER A 728 -28.87 -60.05 31.66
C SER A 728 -27.42 -59.65 31.90
N GLU A 729 -26.97 -58.58 31.24
CA GLU A 729 -25.64 -57.98 31.42
C GLU A 729 -25.70 -56.87 32.47
N VAL A 730 -24.66 -56.75 33.31
CA VAL A 730 -24.55 -55.71 34.35
C VAL A 730 -23.82 -54.49 33.76
N LEU A 731 -24.52 -53.37 33.59
CA LEU A 731 -23.99 -52.13 33.02
C LEU A 731 -23.36 -51.21 34.05
N ALA A 732 -23.86 -51.24 35.28
CA ALA A 732 -23.31 -50.51 36.42
C ALA A 732 -23.67 -51.25 37.72
N SER A 733 -22.78 -51.24 38.72
CA SER A 733 -23.07 -51.81 40.04
C SER A 733 -22.48 -50.97 41.16
N THR A 734 -23.16 -50.96 42.31
CA THR A 734 -22.63 -50.40 43.56
C THR A 734 -23.10 -51.21 44.75
N LYS A 735 -22.30 -51.23 45.81
CA LYS A 735 -22.62 -51.92 47.07
C LYS A 735 -22.86 -50.89 48.16
N GLY A 736 -23.79 -51.18 49.06
CA GLY A 736 -24.05 -50.34 50.22
C GLY A 736 -24.36 -51.13 51.48
N GLU A 737 -24.34 -50.43 52.60
CA GLU A 737 -24.55 -50.97 53.93
C GLU A 737 -25.41 -49.99 54.75
N VAL A 738 -26.39 -50.53 55.45
CA VAL A 738 -27.23 -49.79 56.41
C VAL A 738 -27.13 -50.45 57.77
N VAL A 739 -26.79 -49.65 58.77
CA VAL A 739 -26.79 -50.07 60.18
C VAL A 739 -28.05 -49.53 60.83
N VAL A 740 -28.94 -50.44 61.26
CA VAL A 740 -30.16 -50.10 61.98
C VAL A 740 -29.94 -50.34 63.46
N THR A 741 -30.05 -49.28 64.27
CA THR A 741 -29.92 -49.33 65.72
C THR A 741 -31.30 -49.31 66.38
N LYS A 742 -31.42 -49.83 67.61
CA LYS A 742 -32.68 -49.68 68.37
C LYS A 742 -32.90 -48.20 68.67
N ALA A 743 -34.14 -47.72 68.54
CA ALA A 743 -34.50 -46.38 68.98
C ALA A 743 -34.04 -46.17 70.44
N PRO A 744 -33.49 -45.00 70.80
CA PRO A 744 -33.15 -44.70 72.19
C PRO A 744 -34.38 -44.94 73.07
N ALA A 745 -34.24 -45.66 74.17
CA ALA A 745 -35.35 -45.85 75.10
C ALA A 745 -35.81 -44.47 75.61
N GLU A 746 -37.09 -44.13 75.42
CA GLU A 746 -37.68 -42.94 76.03
C GLU A 746 -37.58 -43.05 77.56
N GLY A 747 -36.69 -42.25 78.15
CA GLY A 747 -36.76 -41.76 79.53
C GLY A 747 -35.81 -42.37 80.56
N ASN A 748 -34.79 -41.60 80.98
CA ASN A 748 -34.58 -41.20 82.38
C ASN A 748 -33.42 -40.18 82.51
N GLU A 749 -33.76 -39.04 83.13
CA GLU A 749 -33.01 -37.79 83.43
C GLU A 749 -32.85 -36.73 82.32
#